data_AF-A0A834YMN7-F1
#
_entry.id   AF-A0A834YMN7-F1
#
_cell.length_a   1.000
_cell.length_b   1.000
_cell.length_c   1.000
_cell.angle_alpha   90.00
_cell.angle_beta   90.00
_cell.angle_gamma   90.00
#
_symmetry.space_group_name_H-M   'P 1'
#
loop_
_entity.id
_entity.type
_entity.pdbx_description
1 polymer ?
#
loop_
_entity_poly.entity_id
_entity_poly.type
_entity_poly.pdbx_seq_one_letter_code
_entity_poly.pdbx_strand_id
1 'polypeptide(L)'
;MESRDVGGGVEKGDGISYPDPDPVNETKQRKRNKEEEKVTMEELFESKEVPTWQDQLTLRAFVVSFILGILFSFIVMKLNLTTGIIPSLNISAGLLGYFFVKTWTKFLHKSGILKQPFTRQENTVIQTCVVATSGIAFSGGFGSYLFGMSETIAKQATEANDPENVKNPTLGWMIGFLFVVSFIGLFSVVPLRKIMIIDYKLIYPSGTATAHLINSFHTPQGAKLAKKQVRALGKFFSFSFLWGFFQWFFTAERDCGFINFPTFGLKAYDNSFYFDFSATYVGVGMICPYIINVSLLVGSILSWGLMWPLIDAKKGDWYSANLEPKSLHGLQGYKVFIAIAMILGDGLYNFIKVMIQTVLGLIYQIRYKDSTIVLPTSDRPANHIPTSLSKDDQRRTQLFLKDQIPTWVAVAGYTLLAAISIATIPHLHPAQMLAIFTIGAWAGASNGGVLAGLAACGVMMNIVSTASDLMQDFKTGYLTLASPRSMFVSQVIGTAMGCVIAPCVFWVFFKAFDDLGITGSEYPAPNALIFRSMAILGVEGFSSLPKHCLTLCYVFFAAAILINAVRDIVGKKVASFIPLPMAMAIPFYLGSFFTIDMCLGSLILFVWEKIDKAKAKAFGPAVASGLICGDGIWTLPASVLALAGVKPPICMKFLSRATNTKVDKYLGG
;
A
#
# COMPACT_ATOMS: atom_id res chain seq x y z
N MET A 1 25.23 45.84 67.38
CA MET A 1 23.81 46.13 67.66
C MET A 1 23.05 44.84 67.39
N GLU A 2 22.96 44.00 68.42
CA GLU A 2 21.73 43.78 69.24
C GLU A 2 20.83 42.75 68.53
N SER A 3 20.91 41.46 68.83
CA SER A 3 20.33 40.75 70.00
C SER A 3 18.80 40.88 70.09
N ARG A 4 18.05 39.77 69.88
CA ARG A 4 17.07 39.23 70.85
C ARG A 4 16.28 38.03 70.30
N ASP A 5 16.44 36.92 71.01
CA ASP A 5 15.49 35.80 71.13
C ASP A 5 14.18 36.26 71.78
N VAL A 6 13.06 35.66 71.38
CA VAL A 6 11.93 35.35 72.26
C VAL A 6 11.35 33.99 71.85
N GLY A 7 11.45 33.02 72.76
CA GLY A 7 10.78 31.73 72.68
C GLY A 7 9.41 31.73 73.37
N GLY A 8 8.59 30.77 72.96
CA GLY A 8 7.33 30.32 73.56
C GLY A 8 6.69 29.38 72.53
N GLY A 9 6.23 28.16 72.80
CA GLY A 9 5.86 27.48 74.03
C GLY A 9 4.76 26.48 73.63
N VAL A 10 5.16 25.23 73.35
CA VAL A 10 4.46 23.93 73.44
C VAL A 10 2.92 23.87 73.22
N GLU A 11 2.48 23.06 72.24
CA GLU A 11 1.51 21.97 72.49
C GLU A 11 1.60 20.86 71.41
N LYS A 12 1.56 19.61 71.87
CA LYS A 12 1.82 18.35 71.14
C LYS A 12 0.54 17.79 70.49
N GLY A 13 0.70 17.14 69.33
CA GLY A 13 -0.31 16.24 68.76
C GLY A 13 0.24 15.39 67.60
N ASP A 14 0.76 14.22 67.94
CA ASP A 14 0.95 12.98 67.16
C ASP A 14 1.36 13.06 65.67
N GLY A 15 2.67 13.12 65.45
CA GLY A 15 3.30 12.79 64.16
C GLY A 15 3.69 11.31 64.10
N ILE A 16 2.99 10.53 63.27
CA ILE A 16 3.44 9.22 62.81
C ILE A 16 4.69 9.44 61.96
N SER A 17 5.85 8.98 62.43
CA SER A 17 7.10 9.00 61.67
C SER A 17 7.04 7.98 60.54
N TYR A 18 6.88 8.45 59.30
CA TYR A 18 7.22 7.64 58.13
C TYR A 18 8.76 7.55 58.04
N PRO A 19 9.35 6.36 57.85
CA PRO A 19 10.78 6.27 57.59
C PRO A 19 11.10 7.01 56.30
N ASP A 20 12.06 7.92 56.37
CA ASP A 20 12.61 8.61 55.21
C ASP A 20 13.03 7.56 54.16
N PRO A 21 12.60 7.67 52.89
CA PRO A 21 13.02 6.72 51.87
C PRO A 21 14.53 6.87 51.64
N ASP A 22 15.27 5.80 51.91
CA ASP A 22 16.72 5.71 51.71
C ASP A 22 17.13 6.29 50.33
N PRO A 23 17.93 7.39 50.28
CA PRO A 23 18.36 7.99 49.02
C PRO A 23 19.24 7.04 48.18
N VAL A 24 19.78 5.99 48.80
CA VAL A 24 20.53 4.92 48.14
C VAL A 24 19.61 4.02 47.30
N ASN A 25 18.36 3.81 47.73
CA ASN A 25 17.39 3.00 47.01
C ASN A 25 16.76 3.77 45.84
N GLU A 26 16.44 5.06 45.99
CA GLU A 26 16.01 5.89 44.86
C GLU A 26 17.11 6.04 43.80
N THR A 27 18.38 6.12 44.22
CA THR A 27 19.50 6.23 43.28
C THR A 27 19.80 4.89 42.61
N LYS A 28 19.67 3.75 43.31
CA LYS A 28 19.72 2.41 42.70
C LYS A 28 18.52 2.14 41.80
N GLN A 29 17.33 2.65 42.12
CA GLN A 29 16.12 2.48 41.32
C GLN A 29 16.08 3.45 40.14
N ARG A 30 16.63 4.66 40.27
CA ARG A 30 16.93 5.57 39.14
C ARG A 30 18.08 5.06 38.29
N LYS A 31 19.12 4.42 38.85
CA LYS A 31 20.18 3.74 38.09
C LYS A 31 19.65 2.49 37.38
N ARG A 32 18.82 1.68 38.04
CA ARG A 32 18.13 0.52 37.44
C ARG A 32 17.09 0.93 36.39
N ASN A 33 16.41 2.06 36.57
CA ASN A 33 15.51 2.65 35.58
C ASN A 33 16.27 3.40 34.46
N LYS A 34 17.52 3.83 34.69
CA LYS A 34 18.42 4.38 33.66
C LYS A 34 19.18 3.29 32.90
N GLU A 35 19.50 2.15 33.53
CA GLU A 35 20.07 0.94 32.89
C GLU A 35 19.00 0.08 32.22
N GLU A 36 17.70 0.26 32.53
CA GLU A 36 16.59 -0.10 31.62
C GLU A 36 16.50 0.87 30.41
N GLU A 37 17.63 1.50 30.04
CA GLU A 37 17.88 2.13 28.76
C GLU A 37 17.58 1.12 27.65
N LYS A 38 16.44 1.36 26.97
CA LYS A 38 16.03 0.86 25.65
C LYS A 38 17.00 -0.14 25.01
N VAL A 39 16.97 -1.39 25.45
CA VAL A 39 17.57 -2.48 24.67
C VAL A 39 16.89 -2.46 23.30
N THR A 40 17.66 -2.12 22.27
CA THR A 40 17.12 -1.94 20.93
C THR A 40 16.83 -3.29 20.28
N MET A 41 16.02 -3.29 19.21
CA MET A 41 15.61 -4.57 18.62
C MET A 41 16.82 -5.35 18.09
N GLU A 42 17.84 -4.70 17.52
CA GLU A 42 19.00 -5.43 17.04
C GLU A 42 19.99 -5.84 18.14
N GLU A 43 20.04 -5.13 19.28
CA GLU A 43 20.77 -5.58 20.48
C GLU A 43 20.17 -6.88 21.02
N LEU A 44 18.84 -7.06 20.93
CA LEU A 44 18.17 -8.30 21.33
C LEU A 44 18.49 -9.50 20.44
N PHE A 45 18.82 -9.25 19.17
CA PHE A 45 19.20 -10.28 18.21
C PHE A 45 20.73 -10.38 18.05
N GLU A 46 21.51 -9.68 18.88
CA GLU A 46 22.95 -9.61 18.70
C GLU A 46 23.65 -10.95 18.85
N SER A 47 23.14 -11.79 19.75
CA SER A 47 23.60 -13.16 19.99
C SER A 47 23.16 -14.19 18.94
N LYS A 48 22.31 -13.81 17.98
CA LYS A 48 21.87 -14.70 16.89
C LYS A 48 22.58 -14.32 15.60
N GLU A 49 23.33 -15.25 15.03
CA GLU A 49 23.90 -15.09 13.71
C GLU A 49 22.80 -14.96 12.65
N VAL A 50 22.98 -14.00 11.74
CA VAL A 50 22.10 -13.82 10.59
C VAL A 50 22.52 -14.85 9.53
N PRO A 51 21.62 -15.74 9.09
CA PRO A 51 21.96 -16.74 8.08
C PRO A 51 22.39 -16.08 6.77
N THR A 52 23.24 -16.76 6.00
CA THR A 52 23.65 -16.29 4.68
C THR A 52 22.43 -16.18 3.75
N TRP A 53 22.52 -15.38 2.69
CA TRP A 53 21.39 -15.17 1.78
C TRP A 53 20.88 -16.49 1.16
N GLN A 54 21.74 -17.50 0.98
CA GLN A 54 21.38 -18.83 0.47
C GLN A 54 20.62 -19.64 1.53
N ASP A 55 21.06 -19.58 2.77
CA ASP A 55 20.41 -20.28 3.89
C ASP A 55 19.06 -19.65 4.28
N GLN A 56 18.82 -18.41 3.88
CA GLN A 56 17.49 -17.78 4.00
C GLN A 56 16.47 -18.38 3.02
N LEU A 57 16.93 -18.97 1.91
CA LEU A 57 16.11 -19.56 0.85
C LEU A 57 15.94 -21.06 1.08
N THR A 58 14.98 -21.44 1.92
CA THR A 58 14.75 -22.84 2.26
C THR A 58 13.69 -23.49 1.35
N LEU A 59 13.82 -24.79 1.08
CA LEU A 59 12.80 -25.54 0.33
C LEU A 59 11.43 -25.49 1.04
N ARG A 60 11.42 -25.61 2.38
CA ARG A 60 10.18 -25.54 3.16
C ARG A 60 9.49 -24.18 3.03
N ALA A 61 10.25 -23.09 2.95
CA ALA A 61 9.70 -21.76 2.71
C ALA A 61 8.99 -21.70 1.36
N PHE A 62 9.58 -22.22 0.29
CA PHE A 62 8.95 -22.24 -1.03
C PHE A 62 7.72 -23.15 -1.11
N VAL A 63 7.74 -24.33 -0.46
CA VAL A 63 6.56 -25.21 -0.40
C VAL A 63 5.40 -24.54 0.33
N VAL A 64 5.66 -23.91 1.49
CA VAL A 64 4.63 -23.14 2.21
C VAL A 64 4.15 -21.95 1.37
N SER A 65 5.07 -21.27 0.68
CA SER A 65 4.72 -20.14 -0.20
C SER A 65 3.86 -20.58 -1.38
N PHE A 66 4.06 -21.77 -1.93
CA PHE A 66 3.23 -22.32 -3.00
C PHE A 66 1.79 -22.58 -2.54
N ILE A 67 1.62 -23.25 -1.40
CA ILE A 67 0.30 -23.54 -0.83
C ILE A 67 -0.45 -22.23 -0.50
N LEU A 68 0.22 -21.32 0.20
CA LEU A 68 -0.35 -20.02 0.55
C LEU A 68 -0.58 -19.15 -0.69
N GLY A 69 0.30 -19.21 -1.68
CA GLY A 69 0.17 -18.48 -2.94
C GLY A 69 -1.11 -18.86 -3.69
N ILE A 70 -1.46 -20.16 -3.75
CA ILE A 70 -2.74 -20.60 -4.34
C ILE A 70 -3.92 -20.01 -3.57
N LEU A 71 -3.93 -20.19 -2.24
CA LEU A 71 -5.01 -19.68 -1.38
C LEU A 71 -5.22 -18.17 -1.55
N PHE A 72 -4.14 -17.40 -1.50
CA PHE A 72 -4.20 -15.94 -1.62
C PHE A 72 -4.60 -15.52 -3.03
N SER A 73 -4.18 -16.24 -4.07
CA SER A 73 -4.58 -15.96 -5.46
C SER A 73 -6.09 -16.10 -5.65
N PHE A 74 -6.74 -17.11 -5.05
CA PHE A 74 -8.21 -17.23 -5.06
C PHE A 74 -8.90 -16.05 -4.38
N ILE A 75 -8.39 -15.65 -3.21
CA ILE A 75 -8.95 -14.53 -2.43
C ILE A 75 -8.81 -13.22 -3.21
N VAL A 76 -7.61 -12.92 -3.71
CA VAL A 76 -7.33 -11.73 -4.51
C VAL A 76 -8.19 -11.72 -5.77
N MET A 77 -8.29 -12.85 -6.48
CA MET A 77 -9.11 -12.94 -7.70
C MET A 77 -10.58 -12.60 -7.42
N LYS A 78 -11.17 -13.18 -6.37
CA LYS A 78 -12.55 -12.88 -5.97
C LYS A 78 -12.72 -11.39 -5.64
N LEU A 79 -11.84 -10.83 -4.83
CA LEU A 79 -11.93 -9.42 -4.44
C LEU A 79 -11.79 -8.50 -5.67
N ASN A 80 -10.91 -8.83 -6.60
CA ASN A 80 -10.73 -8.12 -7.87
C ASN A 80 -12.01 -8.14 -8.73
N LEU A 81 -12.64 -9.31 -8.87
CA LEU A 81 -13.84 -9.49 -9.69
C LEU A 81 -15.12 -8.93 -9.04
N THR A 82 -15.16 -8.77 -7.72
CA THR A 82 -16.35 -8.31 -6.98
C THR A 82 -16.32 -6.83 -6.65
N THR A 83 -15.26 -6.37 -5.98
CA THR A 83 -15.16 -5.00 -5.44
C THR A 83 -14.13 -4.16 -6.19
N GLY A 84 -13.14 -4.79 -6.81
CA GLY A 84 -12.02 -4.10 -7.46
C GLY A 84 -11.03 -3.44 -6.50
N ILE A 85 -11.24 -3.57 -5.18
CA ILE A 85 -10.37 -3.03 -4.13
C ILE A 85 -9.77 -4.20 -3.37
N ILE A 86 -8.44 -4.20 -3.21
CA ILE A 86 -7.72 -5.30 -2.58
C ILE A 86 -6.94 -4.77 -1.38
N PRO A 87 -7.18 -5.29 -0.17
CA PRO A 87 -6.41 -4.92 1.00
C PRO A 87 -4.97 -5.44 0.87
N SER A 88 -4.02 -4.81 1.56
CA SER A 88 -2.65 -5.33 1.60
C SER A 88 -2.61 -6.68 2.32
N LEU A 89 -2.12 -7.71 1.64
CA LEU A 89 -2.07 -9.08 2.15
C LEU A 89 -0.70 -9.46 2.74
N ASN A 90 0.28 -8.54 2.75
CA ASN A 90 1.65 -8.78 3.21
C ASN A 90 1.69 -9.28 4.65
N ILE A 91 0.89 -8.66 5.50
CA ILE A 91 0.81 -9.01 6.91
C ILE A 91 0.23 -10.42 7.09
N SER A 92 -0.86 -10.71 6.39
CA SER A 92 -1.53 -12.01 6.42
C SER A 92 -0.62 -13.13 5.92
N ALA A 93 0.16 -12.86 4.87
CA ALA A 93 1.18 -13.77 4.36
C ALA A 93 2.29 -14.04 5.40
N GLY A 94 2.81 -13.00 6.07
CA GLY A 94 3.82 -13.15 7.12
C GLY A 94 3.30 -13.87 8.38
N LEU A 95 2.03 -13.71 8.73
CA LEU A 95 1.39 -14.43 9.84
C LEU A 95 1.20 -15.91 9.54
N LEU A 96 0.54 -16.21 8.41
CA LEU A 96 0.24 -17.59 8.03
C LEU A 96 1.54 -18.35 7.70
N GLY A 97 2.51 -17.68 7.06
CA GLY A 97 3.85 -18.22 6.87
C GLY A 97 4.48 -18.70 8.18
N TYR A 98 4.40 -17.88 9.24
CA TYR A 98 4.88 -18.27 10.55
C TYR A 98 4.18 -19.50 11.11
N PHE A 99 2.84 -19.54 11.09
CA PHE A 99 2.08 -20.66 11.63
C PHE A 99 2.31 -21.97 10.86
N PHE A 100 2.32 -21.93 9.53
CA PHE A 100 2.54 -23.11 8.70
C PHE A 100 3.95 -23.66 8.91
N VAL A 101 4.99 -22.83 8.89
CA VAL A 101 6.37 -23.29 9.11
C VAL A 101 6.57 -23.76 10.55
N LYS A 102 5.97 -23.10 11.55
CA LYS A 102 6.06 -23.55 12.95
C LYS A 102 5.39 -24.92 13.15
N THR A 103 4.26 -25.16 12.49
CA THR A 103 3.58 -26.46 12.50
C THR A 103 4.42 -27.52 11.79
N TRP A 104 4.97 -27.19 10.62
CA TRP A 104 5.87 -28.04 9.85
C TRP A 104 7.14 -28.41 10.64
N THR A 105 7.79 -27.43 11.28
CA THR A 105 9.00 -27.65 12.09
C THR A 105 8.72 -28.46 13.34
N LYS A 106 7.55 -28.28 13.98
CA LYS A 106 7.11 -29.15 15.09
C LYS A 106 6.94 -30.61 14.65
N PHE A 107 6.39 -30.83 13.45
CA PHE A 107 6.28 -32.17 12.87
C PHE A 107 7.66 -32.77 12.55
N LEU A 108 8.54 -32.02 11.87
CA LEU A 108 9.90 -32.47 11.57
C LEU A 108 10.75 -32.74 12.82
N HIS A 109 10.56 -31.96 13.88
CA HIS A 109 11.21 -32.21 15.17
C HIS A 109 10.73 -33.53 15.77
N LYS A 110 9.44 -33.86 15.64
CA LYS A 110 8.88 -35.15 16.08
C LYS A 110 9.43 -36.32 15.24
N SER A 111 9.76 -36.08 13.98
CA SER A 111 10.37 -37.07 13.09
C SER A 111 11.90 -37.13 13.15
N GLY A 112 12.57 -36.27 13.94
CA GLY A 112 14.04 -36.24 14.07
C GLY A 112 14.81 -35.66 12.88
N ILE A 113 14.14 -35.05 11.89
CA ILE A 113 14.75 -34.57 10.63
C ILE A 113 15.04 -33.05 10.67
N LEU A 114 14.87 -32.39 11.82
CA LEU A 114 15.01 -30.93 11.92
C LEU A 114 16.49 -30.49 11.80
N LYS A 115 16.89 -30.03 10.61
CA LYS A 115 18.27 -29.57 10.35
C LYS A 115 18.52 -28.09 10.68
N GLN A 116 17.51 -27.21 10.61
CA GLN A 116 17.69 -25.76 10.76
C GLN A 116 16.51 -25.07 11.50
N PRO A 117 16.79 -24.11 12.42
CA PRO A 117 15.76 -23.35 13.13
C PRO A 117 15.02 -22.38 12.19
N PHE A 118 13.76 -22.06 12.51
CA PHE A 118 12.97 -21.10 11.73
C PHE A 118 13.34 -19.66 12.09
N THR A 119 13.80 -18.90 11.11
CA THR A 119 14.33 -17.53 11.30
C THR A 119 13.35 -16.46 10.83
N ARG A 120 13.56 -15.21 11.28
CA ARG A 120 12.74 -14.07 10.82
C ARG A 120 12.96 -13.76 9.34
N GLN A 121 14.16 -14.01 8.84
CA GLN A 121 14.53 -13.82 7.44
C GLN A 121 13.79 -14.83 6.55
N GLU A 122 13.73 -16.09 6.97
CA GLU A 122 12.96 -17.12 6.27
C GLU A 122 11.45 -16.78 6.23
N ASN A 123 10.89 -16.25 7.33
CA ASN A 123 9.49 -15.79 7.31
C ASN A 123 9.27 -14.60 6.35
N THR A 124 10.26 -13.70 6.25
CA THR A 124 10.23 -12.58 5.30
C THR A 124 10.27 -13.08 3.84
N VAL A 125 11.07 -14.11 3.57
CA VAL A 125 11.12 -14.81 2.26
C VAL A 125 9.76 -15.39 1.89
N ILE A 126 9.07 -16.04 2.83
CA ILE A 126 7.72 -16.59 2.59
C ILE A 126 6.73 -15.47 2.29
N GLN A 127 6.72 -14.42 3.10
CA GLN A 127 5.86 -13.27 2.90
C GLN A 127 6.08 -12.64 1.51
N THR A 128 7.34 -12.42 1.12
CA THR A 128 7.70 -11.85 -0.20
C THR A 128 7.17 -12.74 -1.32
N CYS A 129 7.43 -14.06 -1.25
CA CYS A 129 7.01 -14.99 -2.29
C CYS A 129 5.48 -15.10 -2.43
N VAL A 130 4.74 -15.15 -1.32
CA VAL A 130 3.27 -15.21 -1.33
C VAL A 130 2.65 -13.90 -1.85
N VAL A 131 3.20 -12.75 -1.45
CA VAL A 131 2.75 -11.45 -1.95
C VAL A 131 3.04 -11.30 -3.42
N ALA A 132 4.23 -11.68 -3.90
CA ALA A 132 4.55 -11.68 -5.33
C ALA A 132 3.60 -12.58 -6.13
N THR A 133 3.30 -13.79 -5.63
CA THR A 133 2.40 -14.74 -6.30
C THR A 133 0.99 -14.20 -6.40
N SER A 134 0.42 -13.74 -5.28
CA SER A 134 -0.94 -13.21 -5.22
C SER A 134 -1.07 -11.82 -5.83
N GLY A 135 0.01 -11.03 -5.85
CA GLY A 135 0.10 -9.73 -6.51
C GLY A 135 -0.18 -9.83 -8.00
N ILE A 136 0.26 -10.91 -8.68
CA ILE A 136 -0.07 -11.15 -10.09
C ILE A 136 -1.58 -11.39 -10.31
N ALA A 137 -2.30 -11.95 -9.34
CA ALA A 137 -3.77 -12.05 -9.44
C ALA A 137 -4.48 -10.69 -9.40
N PHE A 138 -3.82 -9.66 -8.87
CA PHE A 138 -4.28 -8.27 -8.93
C PHE A 138 -3.76 -7.56 -10.18
N SER A 139 -2.43 -7.48 -10.31
CA SER A 139 -1.74 -6.71 -11.34
C SER A 139 -1.85 -7.32 -12.72
N GLY A 140 -2.19 -8.61 -12.84
CA GLY A 140 -2.29 -9.36 -14.09
C GLY A 140 -3.53 -9.01 -14.94
N GLY A 141 -4.44 -8.19 -14.42
CA GLY A 141 -5.49 -7.55 -15.22
C GLY A 141 -6.80 -8.32 -15.34
N PHE A 142 -6.95 -9.42 -14.61
CA PHE A 142 -8.08 -10.35 -14.72
C PHE A 142 -9.45 -9.76 -14.35
N GLY A 143 -9.48 -8.73 -13.50
CA GLY A 143 -10.69 -7.95 -13.21
C GLY A 143 -10.69 -6.55 -13.83
N SER A 144 -9.69 -6.22 -14.66
CA SER A 144 -9.44 -4.88 -15.19
C SER A 144 -9.07 -4.92 -16.68
N TYR A 145 -7.86 -4.54 -17.06
CA TYR A 145 -7.50 -4.30 -18.45
C TYR A 145 -7.45 -5.57 -19.32
N LEU A 146 -7.10 -6.73 -18.76
CA LEU A 146 -7.01 -8.00 -19.50
C LEU A 146 -8.41 -8.50 -19.84
N PHE A 147 -9.30 -8.46 -18.85
CA PHE A 147 -10.68 -8.85 -19.04
C PHE A 147 -11.49 -7.80 -19.81
N GLY A 148 -11.07 -6.53 -19.78
CA GLY A 148 -11.60 -5.48 -20.64
C GLY A 148 -11.40 -5.73 -22.15
N MET A 149 -10.51 -6.64 -22.53
CA MET A 149 -10.34 -7.10 -23.93
C MET A 149 -11.43 -8.07 -24.36
N SER A 150 -12.13 -8.70 -23.42
CA SER A 150 -13.12 -9.75 -23.70
C SER A 150 -14.38 -9.21 -24.40
N GLU A 151 -15.04 -10.10 -25.11
CA GLU A 151 -16.30 -9.81 -25.79
C GLU A 151 -17.42 -9.44 -24.81
N THR A 152 -17.43 -10.06 -23.63
CA THR A 152 -18.44 -9.80 -22.58
C THR A 152 -18.39 -8.34 -22.09
N ILE A 153 -17.19 -7.80 -21.92
CA ILE A 153 -17.02 -6.40 -21.51
C ILE A 153 -17.22 -5.46 -22.69
N ALA A 154 -16.79 -5.85 -23.89
CA ALA A 154 -17.02 -5.07 -25.11
C ALA A 154 -18.51 -4.82 -25.36
N LYS A 155 -19.36 -5.86 -25.35
CA LYS A 155 -20.81 -5.73 -25.57
C LYS A 155 -21.52 -4.77 -24.60
N GLN A 156 -20.93 -4.52 -23.44
CA GLN A 156 -21.45 -3.57 -22.43
C GLN A 156 -20.92 -2.15 -22.64
N ALA A 157 -19.79 -1.97 -23.33
CA ALA A 157 -19.33 -0.67 -23.79
C ALA A 157 -20.19 -0.25 -25.00
N THR A 158 -20.67 0.98 -25.03
CA THR A 158 -21.56 1.49 -26.10
C THR A 158 -20.85 1.72 -27.44
N GLU A 159 -19.50 1.74 -27.44
CA GLU A 159 -18.65 2.20 -28.55
C GLU A 159 -17.44 1.27 -28.75
N ALA A 160 -16.89 1.23 -29.98
CA ALA A 160 -15.72 0.44 -30.38
C ALA A 160 -15.82 -1.08 -30.09
N ASN A 161 -16.91 -1.69 -30.55
CA ASN A 161 -17.19 -3.13 -30.41
C ASN A 161 -16.83 -3.96 -31.64
N ASP A 162 -16.03 -3.40 -32.54
CA ASP A 162 -15.58 -4.09 -33.74
C ASP A 162 -14.75 -5.33 -33.39
N PRO A 163 -14.77 -6.38 -34.24
CA PRO A 163 -14.00 -7.61 -34.00
C PRO A 163 -12.50 -7.36 -33.77
N GLU A 164 -11.97 -6.29 -34.35
CA GLU A 164 -10.56 -5.87 -34.19
C GLU A 164 -10.24 -5.31 -32.80
N ASN A 165 -11.25 -4.92 -32.02
CA ASN A 165 -11.14 -4.39 -30.66
C ASN A 165 -11.58 -5.39 -29.57
N VAL A 166 -11.73 -6.67 -29.95
CA VAL A 166 -12.16 -7.74 -29.05
C VAL A 166 -11.21 -8.94 -29.14
N LYS A 167 -10.73 -9.42 -27.99
CA LYS A 167 -9.94 -10.64 -27.87
C LYS A 167 -10.26 -11.35 -26.57
N ASN A 168 -10.82 -12.55 -26.67
CA ASN A 168 -11.02 -13.41 -25.51
C ASN A 168 -9.68 -14.07 -25.13
N PRO A 169 -9.10 -13.76 -23.96
CA PRO A 169 -7.79 -14.25 -23.59
C PRO A 169 -7.85 -15.75 -23.22
N THR A 170 -7.11 -16.60 -23.94
CA THR A 170 -7.00 -18.03 -23.62
C THR A 170 -5.97 -18.27 -22.51
N LEU A 171 -6.10 -19.37 -21.77
CA LEU A 171 -5.21 -19.69 -20.64
C LEU A 171 -3.71 -19.62 -20.99
N GLY A 172 -3.29 -20.31 -22.06
CA GLY A 172 -1.89 -20.31 -22.49
C GLY A 172 -1.39 -18.92 -22.92
N TRP A 173 -2.27 -18.12 -23.52
CA TRP A 173 -1.94 -16.75 -23.92
C TRP A 173 -1.76 -15.84 -22.70
N MET A 174 -2.62 -15.94 -21.68
CA MET A 174 -2.49 -15.18 -20.43
C MET A 174 -1.18 -15.50 -19.71
N ILE A 175 -0.83 -16.80 -19.61
CA ILE A 175 0.42 -17.25 -19.00
C ILE A 175 1.62 -16.64 -19.76
N GLY A 176 1.65 -16.80 -21.09
CA GLY A 176 2.72 -16.24 -21.92
C GLY A 176 2.85 -14.72 -21.79
N PHE A 177 1.73 -13.99 -21.82
CA PHE A 177 1.72 -12.55 -21.65
C PHE A 177 2.31 -12.13 -20.30
N LEU A 178 1.88 -12.75 -19.19
CA LEU A 178 2.38 -12.41 -17.86
C LEU A 178 3.85 -12.75 -17.66
N PHE A 179 4.34 -13.85 -18.23
CA PHE A 179 5.77 -14.18 -18.19
C PHE A 179 6.62 -13.12 -18.90
N VAL A 180 6.11 -12.50 -19.96
CA VAL A 180 6.83 -11.45 -20.69
C VAL A 180 6.87 -10.17 -19.86
N VAL A 181 5.74 -9.74 -19.28
CA VAL A 181 5.64 -8.39 -18.69
C VAL A 181 6.01 -8.29 -17.21
N SER A 182 5.88 -9.38 -16.43
CA SER A 182 5.91 -9.28 -14.95
C SER A 182 7.31 -9.14 -14.36
N PHE A 183 8.37 -9.49 -15.08
CA PHE A 183 9.74 -9.50 -14.54
C PHE A 183 10.48 -8.17 -14.75
N ILE A 184 10.05 -7.32 -15.68
CA ILE A 184 10.74 -6.06 -16.02
C ILE A 184 10.78 -5.12 -14.81
N GLY A 185 9.66 -5.01 -14.08
CA GLY A 185 9.55 -4.15 -12.89
C GLY A 185 10.54 -4.51 -11.79
N LEU A 186 10.87 -5.80 -11.64
CA LEU A 186 11.79 -6.30 -10.61
C LEU A 186 13.18 -5.67 -10.72
N PHE A 187 13.73 -5.59 -11.94
CA PHE A 187 15.07 -5.08 -12.16
C PHE A 187 15.14 -3.54 -12.09
N SER A 188 14.05 -2.84 -12.43
CA SER A 188 13.99 -1.38 -12.46
C SER A 188 14.23 -0.73 -11.09
N VAL A 189 13.81 -1.40 -10.02
CA VAL A 189 13.80 -0.83 -8.66
C VAL A 189 15.07 -1.17 -7.86
N VAL A 190 15.84 -2.16 -8.33
CA VAL A 190 17.06 -2.65 -7.68
C VAL A 190 18.06 -1.51 -7.44
N PRO A 191 18.37 -0.61 -8.40
CA PRO A 191 19.26 0.52 -8.15
C PRO A 191 18.69 1.55 -7.17
N LEU A 192 17.36 1.69 -7.09
CA LEU A 192 16.69 2.72 -6.29
C LEU A 192 16.59 2.33 -4.80
N ARG A 193 16.73 1.04 -4.45
CA ARG A 193 16.52 0.55 -3.08
C ARG A 193 17.38 1.26 -2.02
N LYS A 194 18.65 1.54 -2.32
CA LYS A 194 19.55 2.23 -1.37
C LYS A 194 19.06 3.65 -1.12
N ILE A 195 18.77 4.36 -2.20
CA ILE A 195 18.29 5.73 -2.17
C ILE A 195 16.98 5.82 -1.39
N MET A 196 16.01 4.95 -1.69
CA MET A 196 14.68 5.02 -1.09
C MET A 196 14.64 4.53 0.37
N ILE A 197 15.37 3.45 0.71
CA ILE A 197 15.30 2.80 2.03
C ILE A 197 16.33 3.36 3.00
N ILE A 198 17.56 3.61 2.56
CA ILE A 198 18.67 4.04 3.42
C ILE A 198 18.80 5.56 3.41
N ASP A 199 18.87 6.18 2.24
CA ASP A 199 19.19 7.62 2.13
C ASP A 199 17.97 8.49 2.49
N TYR A 200 16.81 8.23 1.85
CA TYR A 200 15.55 8.94 2.13
C TYR A 200 14.75 8.37 3.29
N LYS A 201 15.08 7.15 3.76
CA LYS A 201 14.40 6.47 4.87
C LYS A 201 12.86 6.47 4.75
N LEU A 202 12.35 6.24 3.54
CA LEU A 202 10.92 6.18 3.30
C LEU A 202 10.26 5.11 4.18
N ILE A 203 9.04 5.41 4.64
CA ILE A 203 8.40 4.64 5.72
C ILE A 203 7.82 3.33 5.19
N TYR A 204 7.17 3.32 4.02
CA TYR A 204 6.40 2.17 3.50
C TYR A 204 5.53 1.51 4.59
N PRO A 205 4.35 2.08 4.90
CA PRO A 205 3.55 1.69 6.06
C PRO A 205 3.26 0.19 6.16
N SER A 206 2.86 -0.45 5.05
CA SER A 206 2.59 -1.90 5.03
C SER A 206 3.85 -2.74 5.29
N GLY A 207 4.96 -2.44 4.62
CA GLY A 207 6.24 -3.13 4.85
C GLY A 207 6.76 -2.95 6.28
N THR A 208 6.62 -1.75 6.84
CA THR A 208 6.97 -1.47 8.25
C THR A 208 6.09 -2.24 9.24
N ALA A 209 4.77 -2.28 9.02
CA ALA A 209 3.85 -3.04 9.85
C ALA A 209 4.14 -4.56 9.78
N THR A 210 4.41 -5.07 8.57
CA THR A 210 4.79 -6.47 8.34
C THR A 210 6.09 -6.82 9.08
N ALA A 211 7.12 -5.97 9.00
CA ALA A 211 8.36 -6.19 9.71
C ALA A 211 8.20 -6.19 11.23
N HIS A 212 7.39 -5.28 11.77
CA HIS A 212 7.08 -5.26 13.21
C HIS A 212 6.38 -6.55 13.63
N LEU A 213 5.42 -7.04 12.84
CA LEU A 213 4.75 -8.30 13.08
C LEU A 213 5.75 -9.48 13.06
N ILE A 214 6.56 -9.62 12.01
CA ILE A 214 7.54 -10.72 11.88
C ILE A 214 8.52 -10.69 13.06
N ASN A 215 9.10 -9.52 13.36
CA ASN A 215 10.02 -9.40 14.49
C ASN A 215 9.35 -9.77 15.82
N SER A 216 8.07 -9.46 16.00
CA SER A 216 7.31 -9.82 17.21
C SER A 216 7.22 -11.33 17.43
N PHE A 217 7.05 -12.13 16.37
CA PHE A 217 6.95 -13.59 16.46
C PHE A 217 8.27 -14.30 16.74
N HIS A 218 9.38 -13.65 16.41
CA HIS A 218 10.73 -14.20 16.58
C HIS A 218 11.50 -13.58 17.76
N THR A 219 10.87 -12.67 18.52
CA THR A 219 11.48 -12.01 19.69
C THR A 219 11.88 -13.04 20.76
N PRO A 220 13.16 -13.12 21.17
CA PRO A 220 13.61 -14.08 22.18
C PRO A 220 13.04 -13.77 23.58
N GLN A 221 12.86 -14.82 24.39
CA GLN A 221 12.33 -14.71 25.76
C GLN A 221 13.38 -14.03 26.66
N GLY A 222 13.10 -12.81 27.14
CA GLY A 222 13.97 -12.07 28.07
C GLY A 222 13.89 -10.54 27.98
N ALA A 223 13.44 -10.01 26.85
CA ALA A 223 13.37 -8.58 26.59
C ALA A 223 12.09 -7.92 27.17
N LYS A 224 12.17 -7.26 28.33
CA LYS A 224 10.98 -6.63 28.95
C LYS A 224 10.28 -5.63 28.04
N LEU A 225 11.03 -4.75 27.35
CA LEU A 225 10.46 -3.72 26.48
C LEU A 225 9.83 -4.31 25.22
N ALA A 226 10.53 -5.22 24.54
CA ALA A 226 9.99 -5.90 23.36
C ALA A 226 8.76 -6.74 23.73
N LYS A 227 8.76 -7.41 24.90
CA LYS A 227 7.57 -8.12 25.41
C LYS A 227 6.37 -7.18 25.63
N LYS A 228 6.61 -5.95 26.12
CA LYS A 228 5.55 -4.93 26.23
C LYS A 228 5.06 -4.48 24.86
N GLN A 229 5.94 -4.29 23.88
CA GLN A 229 5.56 -3.91 22.51
C GLN A 229 4.78 -5.03 21.81
N VAL A 230 5.23 -6.28 21.92
CA VAL A 230 4.53 -7.47 21.41
C VAL A 230 3.14 -7.58 22.06
N ARG A 231 3.04 -7.35 23.37
CA ARG A 231 1.74 -7.34 24.08
C ARG A 231 0.83 -6.21 23.59
N ALA A 232 1.37 -5.03 23.34
CA ALA A 232 0.61 -3.91 22.78
C ALA A 232 0.12 -4.24 21.36
N LEU A 233 1.01 -4.73 20.49
CA LEU A 233 0.68 -5.18 19.14
C LEU A 233 -0.42 -6.25 19.19
N GLY A 234 -0.27 -7.29 20.01
CA GLY A 234 -1.26 -8.35 20.17
C GLY A 234 -2.61 -7.84 20.68
N LYS A 235 -2.63 -6.87 21.60
CA LYS A 235 -3.87 -6.27 22.11
C LYS A 235 -4.63 -5.53 21.00
N PHE A 236 -3.94 -4.65 20.28
CA PHE A 236 -4.56 -3.85 19.20
C PHE A 236 -4.88 -4.70 17.97
N PHE A 237 -4.08 -5.74 17.72
CA PHE A 237 -4.38 -6.79 16.76
C PHE A 237 -5.71 -7.48 17.06
N SER A 238 -5.89 -8.01 18.27
CA SER A 238 -7.13 -8.68 18.64
C SER A 238 -8.33 -7.73 18.63
N PHE A 239 -8.15 -6.50 19.10
CA PHE A 239 -9.19 -5.47 19.01
C PHE A 239 -9.62 -5.23 17.57
N SER A 240 -8.66 -5.02 16.67
CA SER A 240 -8.92 -4.70 15.28
C SER A 240 -9.49 -5.88 14.49
N PHE A 241 -9.07 -7.11 14.78
CA PHE A 241 -9.64 -8.32 14.18
C PHE A 241 -11.11 -8.51 14.60
N LEU A 242 -11.40 -8.36 15.89
CA LEU A 242 -12.77 -8.46 16.42
C LEU A 242 -13.65 -7.30 15.91
N TRP A 243 -13.06 -6.12 15.73
CA TRP A 243 -13.74 -4.98 15.13
C TRP A 243 -14.12 -5.26 13.67
N GLY A 244 -13.21 -5.83 12.86
CA GLY A 244 -13.52 -6.25 11.50
C GLY A 244 -14.65 -7.28 11.46
N PHE A 245 -14.63 -8.28 12.36
CA PHE A 245 -15.73 -9.24 12.50
C PHE A 245 -17.05 -8.58 12.85
N PHE A 246 -17.02 -7.68 13.83
CA PHE A 246 -18.18 -6.92 14.25
C PHE A 246 -18.75 -6.09 13.08
N GLN A 247 -17.91 -5.38 12.33
CA GLN A 247 -18.35 -4.63 11.15
C GLN A 247 -18.97 -5.54 10.11
N TRP A 248 -18.30 -6.65 9.77
CA TRP A 248 -18.80 -7.64 8.81
C TRP A 248 -20.20 -8.14 9.18
N PHE A 249 -20.50 -8.34 10.46
CA PHE A 249 -21.80 -8.81 10.93
C PHE A 249 -22.99 -7.93 10.47
N PHE A 250 -22.76 -6.64 10.20
CA PHE A 250 -23.79 -5.65 9.80
C PHE A 250 -23.80 -5.30 8.30
N THR A 251 -22.99 -5.96 7.46
CA THR A 251 -22.83 -5.65 6.03
C THR A 251 -23.59 -6.61 5.10
N ALA A 252 -24.77 -7.11 5.49
CA ALA A 252 -25.45 -8.18 4.75
C ALA A 252 -25.72 -7.91 3.26
N GLU A 253 -25.88 -6.64 2.85
CA GLU A 253 -26.03 -6.23 1.45
C GLU A 253 -25.12 -5.05 1.09
N ARG A 254 -25.12 -4.68 -0.21
CA ARG A 254 -24.48 -3.44 -0.70
C ARG A 254 -25.07 -2.24 0.03
N ASP A 255 -24.21 -1.28 0.39
CA ASP A 255 -24.54 -0.06 1.14
C ASP A 255 -25.10 -0.28 2.56
N CYS A 256 -24.82 -1.45 3.18
CA CYS A 256 -25.12 -1.72 4.59
C CYS A 256 -23.86 -1.69 5.47
N GLY A 257 -24.04 -1.49 6.77
CA GLY A 257 -23.03 -1.66 7.81
C GLY A 257 -22.37 -0.36 8.26
N PHE A 258 -21.49 -0.46 9.26
CA PHE A 258 -20.80 0.70 9.87
C PHE A 258 -19.96 1.49 8.89
N ILE A 259 -19.52 0.86 7.79
CA ILE A 259 -18.77 1.49 6.70
C ILE A 259 -19.60 2.64 6.08
N ASN A 260 -20.93 2.58 6.16
CA ASN A 260 -21.84 3.58 5.59
C ASN A 260 -22.43 4.52 6.66
N PHE A 261 -21.83 4.59 7.85
CA PHE A 261 -22.36 5.42 8.95
C PHE A 261 -22.19 6.93 8.64
N PRO A 262 -23.28 7.71 8.53
CA PRO A 262 -23.21 9.12 8.13
C PRO A 262 -22.77 10.00 9.31
N THR A 263 -21.51 9.88 9.72
CA THR A 263 -20.91 10.49 10.92
C THR A 263 -21.12 11.99 10.99
N PHE A 264 -21.05 12.67 9.85
CA PHE A 264 -21.22 14.13 9.73
C PHE A 264 -22.59 14.54 9.14
N GLY A 265 -23.55 13.61 9.13
CA GLY A 265 -24.88 13.79 8.55
C GLY A 265 -25.01 13.31 7.11
N LEU A 266 -26.25 13.14 6.65
CA LEU A 266 -26.57 12.56 5.34
C LEU A 266 -26.04 13.37 4.16
N LYS A 267 -26.07 14.71 4.25
CA LYS A 267 -25.54 15.58 3.19
C LYS A 267 -24.02 15.48 3.03
N ALA A 268 -23.29 15.27 4.13
CA ALA A 268 -21.86 15.04 4.09
C ALA A 268 -21.55 13.63 3.55
N TYR A 269 -22.35 12.65 3.94
CA TYR A 269 -22.29 11.27 3.45
C TYR A 269 -22.46 11.20 1.92
N ASP A 270 -23.43 11.93 1.35
CA ASP A 270 -23.64 12.00 -0.11
C ASP A 270 -22.40 12.55 -0.87
N ASN A 271 -21.58 13.37 -0.18
CA ASN A 271 -20.31 13.89 -0.68
C ASN A 271 -19.10 13.06 -0.22
N SER A 272 -19.33 11.80 0.17
CA SER A 272 -18.29 10.86 0.64
C SER A 272 -17.50 11.32 1.88
N PHE A 273 -18.04 12.25 2.68
CA PHE A 273 -17.47 12.63 3.98
C PHE A 273 -18.16 11.87 5.10
N TYR A 274 -17.54 10.77 5.51
CA TYR A 274 -17.94 9.98 6.66
C TYR A 274 -16.74 9.21 7.20
N PHE A 275 -16.82 8.79 8.46
CA PHE A 275 -15.83 7.89 9.06
C PHE A 275 -16.25 6.46 8.74
N ASP A 276 -15.38 5.71 8.05
CA ASP A 276 -15.70 4.32 7.64
C ASP A 276 -15.35 3.29 8.73
N PHE A 277 -14.78 3.77 9.83
CA PHE A 277 -14.34 2.99 10.98
C PHE A 277 -13.28 1.93 10.61
N SER A 278 -12.48 2.16 9.57
CA SER A 278 -11.40 1.25 9.20
C SER A 278 -10.22 1.40 10.15
N ALA A 279 -10.01 0.37 10.98
CA ALA A 279 -8.83 0.30 11.82
C ALA A 279 -7.52 0.28 11.00
N THR A 280 -7.55 -0.26 9.78
CA THR A 280 -6.43 -0.16 8.84
C THR A 280 -6.07 1.28 8.52
N TYR A 281 -7.03 2.11 8.09
CA TYR A 281 -6.76 3.51 7.75
C TYR A 281 -6.33 4.34 8.95
N VAL A 282 -6.93 4.10 10.12
CA VAL A 282 -6.47 4.72 11.38
C VAL A 282 -5.01 4.33 11.68
N GLY A 283 -4.66 3.05 11.55
CA GLY A 283 -3.29 2.58 11.76
C GLY A 283 -2.30 3.16 10.74
N VAL A 284 -2.65 3.22 9.46
CA VAL A 284 -1.83 3.87 8.42
C VAL A 284 -1.66 5.36 8.74
N GLY A 285 -2.72 6.03 9.19
CA GLY A 285 -2.73 7.41 9.65
C GLY A 285 -1.78 7.70 10.82
N MET A 286 -1.57 6.73 11.71
CA MET A 286 -0.58 6.81 12.80
C MET A 286 0.86 6.65 12.32
N ILE A 287 1.11 5.89 11.25
CA ILE A 287 2.49 5.63 10.75
C ILE A 287 2.92 6.68 9.73
N CYS A 288 2.00 7.16 8.90
CA CYS A 288 2.29 8.15 7.86
C CYS A 288 2.67 9.50 8.46
N PRO A 289 3.58 10.26 7.82
CA PRO A 289 3.89 11.62 8.22
C PRO A 289 2.65 12.51 8.14
N TYR A 290 2.49 13.41 9.11
CA TYR A 290 1.34 14.32 9.19
C TYR A 290 1.07 15.09 7.89
N ILE A 291 2.12 15.47 7.16
CA ILE A 291 1.99 16.19 5.89
C ILE A 291 1.25 15.39 4.82
N ILE A 292 1.39 14.06 4.80
CA ILE A 292 0.68 13.22 3.83
C ILE A 292 -0.82 13.22 4.16
N ASN A 293 -1.18 13.02 5.42
CA ASN A 293 -2.59 12.95 5.85
C ASN A 293 -3.29 14.29 5.72
N VAL A 294 -2.60 15.40 6.03
CA VAL A 294 -3.14 16.75 5.80
C VAL A 294 -3.30 17.02 4.31
N SER A 295 -2.34 16.62 3.47
CA SER A 295 -2.46 16.78 2.01
C SER A 295 -3.64 15.99 1.44
N LEU A 296 -3.84 14.74 1.91
CA LEU A 296 -5.01 13.94 1.58
C LEU A 296 -6.30 14.67 1.98
N LEU A 297 -6.39 15.19 3.21
CA LEU A 297 -7.57 15.92 3.67
C LEU A 297 -7.85 17.19 2.84
N VAL A 298 -6.82 17.95 2.50
CA VAL A 298 -6.94 19.13 1.62
C VAL A 298 -7.44 18.71 0.24
N GLY A 299 -6.93 17.61 -0.32
CA GLY A 299 -7.40 17.02 -1.56
C GLY A 299 -8.87 16.62 -1.50
N SER A 300 -9.30 15.99 -0.40
CA SER A 300 -10.69 15.61 -0.14
C SER A 300 -11.64 16.80 -0.08
N ILE A 301 -11.28 17.84 0.68
CA ILE A 301 -12.06 19.08 0.80
C ILE A 301 -12.19 19.76 -0.57
N LEU A 302 -11.07 19.85 -1.32
CA LEU A 302 -11.07 20.48 -2.63
C LEU A 302 -11.94 19.71 -3.64
N SER A 303 -11.80 18.38 -3.68
CA SER A 303 -12.49 17.55 -4.67
C SER A 303 -13.96 17.32 -4.32
N TRP A 304 -14.24 16.50 -3.31
CA TRP A 304 -15.60 16.12 -2.94
C TRP A 304 -16.33 17.18 -2.13
N GLY A 305 -15.61 18.07 -1.45
CA GLY A 305 -16.22 19.14 -0.66
C GLY A 305 -16.63 20.35 -1.51
N LEU A 306 -15.88 20.65 -2.58
CA LEU A 306 -16.07 21.86 -3.37
C LEU A 306 -16.28 21.56 -4.86
N MET A 307 -15.33 20.91 -5.53
CA MET A 307 -15.34 20.78 -6.99
C MET A 307 -16.49 19.92 -7.51
N TRP A 308 -16.66 18.70 -7.02
CA TRP A 308 -17.69 17.79 -7.53
C TRP A 308 -19.10 18.33 -7.33
N PRO A 309 -19.48 18.89 -6.17
CA PRO A 309 -20.77 19.54 -6.01
C PRO A 309 -20.98 20.74 -6.95
N LEU A 310 -19.94 21.54 -7.19
CA LEU A 310 -20.03 22.70 -8.09
C LEU A 310 -20.18 22.29 -9.56
N ILE A 311 -19.46 21.25 -9.99
CA ILE A 311 -19.56 20.70 -11.35
C ILE A 311 -20.91 19.99 -11.53
N ASP A 312 -21.38 19.26 -10.51
CA ASP A 312 -22.68 18.59 -10.57
C ASP A 312 -23.85 19.58 -10.63
N ALA A 313 -23.72 20.75 -9.98
CA ALA A 313 -24.69 21.85 -10.12
C ALA A 313 -24.73 22.44 -11.54
N LYS A 314 -23.77 22.13 -12.42
CA LYS A 314 -23.74 22.52 -13.84
C LYS A 314 -24.12 21.39 -14.79
N LYS A 315 -24.70 20.31 -14.27
CA LYS A 315 -25.29 19.22 -15.06
C LYS A 315 -26.33 19.78 -16.04
N GLY A 316 -26.25 19.33 -17.29
CA GLY A 316 -27.07 19.82 -18.41
C GLY A 316 -26.37 20.87 -19.29
N ASP A 317 -25.40 21.62 -18.76
CA ASP A 317 -24.60 22.58 -19.53
C ASP A 317 -23.18 22.07 -19.79
N TRP A 318 -22.48 21.65 -18.72
CA TRP A 318 -21.10 21.16 -18.81
C TRP A 318 -21.00 19.71 -19.31
N TYR A 319 -21.97 18.89 -18.96
CA TYR A 319 -22.15 17.52 -19.45
C TYR A 319 -23.64 17.16 -19.50
N SER A 320 -24.00 16.19 -20.34
CA SER A 320 -25.40 15.81 -20.55
C SER A 320 -26.07 15.29 -19.28
N ALA A 321 -27.31 15.72 -19.04
CA ALA A 321 -28.06 15.32 -17.86
C ALA A 321 -28.51 13.85 -17.88
N ASN A 322 -28.58 13.24 -19.07
CA ASN A 322 -29.08 11.89 -19.30
C ASN A 322 -28.00 10.80 -19.16
N LEU A 323 -26.76 11.19 -18.84
CA LEU A 323 -25.66 10.24 -18.68
C LEU A 323 -25.74 9.54 -17.32
N GLU A 324 -25.36 8.27 -17.30
CA GLU A 324 -25.18 7.53 -16.05
C GLU A 324 -24.07 8.17 -15.20
N PRO A 325 -24.20 8.16 -13.85
CA PRO A 325 -23.20 8.75 -12.94
C PRO A 325 -21.77 8.23 -13.13
N LYS A 326 -21.62 7.00 -13.64
CA LYS A 326 -20.33 6.33 -13.86
C LYS A 326 -19.73 6.57 -15.25
N SER A 327 -20.44 7.25 -16.15
CA SER A 327 -19.95 7.53 -17.50
C SER A 327 -18.75 8.48 -17.48
N LEU A 328 -17.71 8.17 -18.26
CA LEU A 328 -16.54 9.03 -18.42
C LEU A 328 -16.85 10.32 -19.19
N HIS A 329 -17.98 10.40 -19.90
CA HIS A 329 -18.46 11.65 -20.49
C HIS A 329 -19.21 12.54 -19.48
N GLY A 330 -19.43 12.05 -18.26
CA GLY A 330 -20.07 12.79 -17.17
C GLY A 330 -19.10 13.22 -16.08
N LEU A 331 -19.60 13.33 -14.85
CA LEU A 331 -18.81 13.74 -13.67
C LEU A 331 -17.59 12.84 -13.42
N GLN A 332 -17.69 11.55 -13.73
CA GLN A 332 -16.59 10.59 -13.54
C GLN A 332 -15.37 10.92 -14.42
N GLY A 333 -15.58 11.50 -15.61
CA GLY A 333 -14.49 11.99 -16.46
C GLY A 333 -13.66 13.05 -15.75
N TYR A 334 -14.30 14.08 -15.18
CA TYR A 334 -13.60 15.11 -14.43
C TYR A 334 -12.81 14.55 -13.25
N LYS A 335 -13.41 13.61 -12.49
CA LYS A 335 -12.76 12.95 -11.35
C LYS A 335 -11.45 12.26 -11.75
N VAL A 336 -11.50 11.46 -12.80
CA VAL A 336 -10.37 10.67 -13.28
C VAL A 336 -9.28 11.57 -13.90
N PHE A 337 -9.64 12.42 -14.86
CA PHE A 337 -8.65 13.16 -15.64
C PHE A 337 -7.97 14.28 -14.86
N ILE A 338 -8.69 14.97 -13.96
CA ILE A 338 -8.06 16.00 -13.11
C ILE A 338 -7.07 15.34 -12.14
N ALA A 339 -7.42 14.19 -11.55
CA ALA A 339 -6.50 13.45 -10.68
C ALA A 339 -5.23 13.01 -11.45
N ILE A 340 -5.39 12.47 -12.66
CA ILE A 340 -4.26 12.09 -13.53
C ILE A 340 -3.41 13.32 -13.87
N ALA A 341 -4.02 14.45 -14.23
CA ALA A 341 -3.29 15.68 -14.56
C ALA A 341 -2.46 16.20 -13.37
N MET A 342 -3.00 16.16 -12.15
CA MET A 342 -2.24 16.51 -10.95
C MET A 342 -1.05 15.58 -10.69
N ILE A 343 -1.26 14.25 -10.81
CA ILE A 343 -0.20 13.25 -10.62
C ILE A 343 0.89 13.42 -11.68
N LEU A 344 0.51 13.66 -12.94
CA LEU A 344 1.44 13.92 -14.03
C LEU A 344 2.24 15.21 -13.83
N GLY A 345 1.59 16.30 -13.39
CA GLY A 345 2.28 17.57 -13.11
C GLY A 345 3.30 17.44 -11.99
N ASP A 346 2.92 16.78 -10.89
CA ASP A 346 3.82 16.48 -9.77
C ASP A 346 4.99 15.57 -10.19
N GLY A 347 4.67 14.47 -10.89
CA GLY A 347 5.65 13.52 -11.38
C GLY A 347 6.64 14.15 -12.35
N LEU A 348 6.17 14.98 -13.28
CA LEU A 348 7.02 15.67 -14.26
C LEU A 348 7.97 16.66 -13.57
N TYR A 349 7.48 17.47 -12.62
CA TYR A 349 8.33 18.40 -11.89
C TYR A 349 9.44 17.67 -11.13
N ASN A 350 9.08 16.63 -10.37
CA ASN A 350 10.03 15.85 -9.60
C ASN A 350 11.03 15.13 -10.51
N PHE A 351 10.58 14.58 -11.64
CA PHE A 351 11.45 13.95 -12.63
C PHE A 351 12.47 14.94 -13.22
N ILE A 352 12.01 16.10 -13.69
CA ILE A 352 12.88 17.15 -14.24
C ILE A 352 13.87 17.64 -13.17
N LYS A 353 13.40 17.90 -11.95
CA LYS A 353 14.25 18.34 -10.83
C LYS A 353 15.35 17.32 -10.53
N VAL A 354 15.00 16.06 -10.35
CA VAL A 354 15.96 14.99 -10.04
C VAL A 354 16.96 14.83 -11.20
N MET A 355 16.48 14.88 -12.44
CA MET A 355 17.34 14.82 -13.62
C MET A 355 18.33 16.00 -13.67
N ILE A 356 17.86 17.24 -13.47
CA ILE A 356 18.71 18.44 -13.42
C ILE A 356 19.75 18.32 -12.30
N GLN A 357 19.33 17.97 -11.08
CA GLN A 357 20.25 17.82 -9.95
C GLN A 357 21.31 16.74 -10.19
N THR A 358 20.91 15.62 -10.82
CA THR A 358 21.81 14.53 -11.17
C THR A 358 22.83 14.98 -12.23
N VAL A 359 22.38 15.65 -13.29
CA VAL A 359 23.25 16.15 -14.36
C VAL A 359 24.21 17.22 -13.83
N LEU A 360 23.73 18.19 -13.04
CA LEU A 360 24.57 19.21 -12.42
C LEU A 360 25.61 18.60 -11.47
N GLY A 361 25.19 17.62 -10.66
CA GLY A 361 26.10 16.87 -9.79
C GLY A 361 27.18 16.12 -10.58
N LEU A 362 26.80 15.48 -11.68
CA LEU A 362 27.73 14.76 -12.55
C LEU A 362 28.70 15.71 -13.26
N ILE A 363 28.21 16.82 -13.81
CA ILE A 363 29.05 17.87 -14.44
C ILE A 363 30.04 18.43 -13.43
N TYR A 364 29.59 18.72 -12.20
CA TYR A 364 30.48 19.20 -11.14
C TYR A 364 31.56 18.17 -10.79
N GLN A 365 31.17 16.89 -10.62
CA GLN A 365 32.10 15.82 -10.29
C GLN A 365 33.16 15.60 -11.38
N ILE A 366 32.76 15.68 -12.65
CA ILE A 366 33.67 15.57 -13.80
C ILE A 366 34.59 16.79 -13.89
N ARG A 367 34.08 18.01 -13.65
CA ARG A 367 34.88 19.25 -13.75
C ARG A 367 35.86 19.43 -12.60
N TYR A 368 35.45 19.12 -11.37
CA TYR A 368 36.23 19.47 -10.19
C TYR A 368 37.02 18.29 -9.59
N LYS A 369 36.88 17.07 -10.13
CA LYS A 369 37.57 15.86 -9.65
C LYS A 369 37.50 15.68 -8.12
N ASP A 370 36.45 16.22 -7.52
CA ASP A 370 36.29 16.35 -6.09
C ASP A 370 35.34 15.25 -5.63
N SER A 371 35.83 14.37 -4.76
CA SER A 371 35.09 13.19 -4.28
C SER A 371 34.01 13.55 -3.24
N THR A 372 33.84 14.84 -2.94
CA THR A 372 33.08 15.35 -1.79
C THR A 372 31.63 15.71 -2.09
N ILE A 373 31.22 15.93 -3.35
CA ILE A 373 29.79 16.11 -3.67
C ILE A 373 29.09 14.75 -3.69
N VAL A 374 28.21 14.56 -2.71
CA VAL A 374 27.48 13.32 -2.45
C VAL A 374 26.23 13.25 -3.34
N LEU A 375 26.38 12.71 -4.55
CA LEU A 375 25.22 12.14 -5.24
C LEU A 375 24.81 10.85 -4.51
N PRO A 376 23.50 10.56 -4.35
CA PRO A 376 23.03 9.30 -3.80
C PRO A 376 23.20 8.20 -4.87
N THR A 377 24.44 7.79 -5.13
CA THR A 377 24.76 6.70 -6.05
C THR A 377 24.86 5.37 -5.30
N SER A 378 24.29 4.33 -5.91
CA SER A 378 24.19 3.01 -5.30
C SER A 378 25.54 2.34 -5.06
N ASP A 379 26.57 2.64 -5.86
CA ASP A 379 27.83 1.89 -5.91
C ASP A 379 28.95 2.35 -4.94
N ARG A 380 28.70 3.21 -3.94
CA ARG A 380 29.76 3.59 -2.99
C ARG A 380 30.15 2.44 -2.03
N PRO A 381 31.47 2.17 -1.83
CA PRO A 381 31.95 1.25 -0.79
C PRO A 381 31.63 1.77 0.62
N ALA A 382 31.44 0.83 1.56
CA ALA A 382 30.83 0.99 2.90
C ALA A 382 31.59 1.89 3.91
N ASN A 383 32.50 2.77 3.48
CA ASN A 383 33.46 3.42 4.38
C ASN A 383 33.00 4.76 4.99
N HIS A 384 31.79 5.23 4.71
CA HIS A 384 31.23 6.41 5.37
C HIS A 384 29.81 6.15 5.87
N ILE A 385 29.71 5.49 7.03
CA ILE A 385 28.49 5.45 7.83
C ILE A 385 28.46 6.76 8.65
N PRO A 386 27.43 7.63 8.51
CA PRO A 386 27.32 8.81 9.35
C PRO A 386 27.34 8.42 10.83
N THR A 387 28.20 9.06 11.61
CA THR A 387 28.44 8.81 13.04
C THR A 387 27.23 9.10 13.95
N SER A 388 26.10 9.55 13.39
CA SER A 388 24.88 9.91 14.10
C SER A 388 23.73 8.88 14.01
N LEU A 389 23.96 7.70 13.45
CA LEU A 389 22.96 6.63 13.36
C LEU A 389 22.92 5.77 14.63
N SER A 390 21.71 5.41 15.09
CA SER A 390 21.51 4.41 16.14
C SER A 390 22.22 3.09 15.77
N LYS A 391 22.79 2.37 16.75
CA LYS A 391 23.48 1.09 16.52
C LYS A 391 22.65 0.10 15.68
N ASP A 392 21.34 0.06 15.91
CA ASP A 392 20.37 -0.70 15.11
C ASP A 392 20.43 -0.35 13.62
N ASP A 393 20.37 0.94 13.29
CA ASP A 393 20.36 1.41 11.91
C ASP A 393 21.72 1.16 11.23
N GLN A 394 22.82 1.23 12.00
CA GLN A 394 24.14 0.89 11.49
C GLN A 394 24.22 -0.59 11.09
N ARG A 395 23.79 -1.51 11.97
CA ARG A 395 23.78 -2.96 11.68
C ARG A 395 22.87 -3.31 10.51
N ARG A 396 21.65 -2.75 10.46
CA ARG A 396 20.72 -2.94 9.34
C ARG A 396 21.33 -2.48 8.02
N THR A 397 21.94 -1.30 8.01
CA THR A 397 22.56 -0.73 6.82
C THR A 397 23.77 -1.55 6.36
N GLN A 398 24.63 -1.99 7.29
CA GLN A 398 25.79 -2.83 6.95
C GLN A 398 25.37 -4.15 6.27
N LEU A 399 24.39 -4.86 6.83
CA LEU A 399 23.92 -6.12 6.27
C LEU A 399 23.17 -5.93 4.94
N PHE A 400 22.34 -4.89 4.85
CA PHE A 400 21.61 -4.58 3.62
C PHE A 400 22.53 -4.18 2.46
N LEU A 401 23.66 -3.51 2.75
CA LEU A 401 24.65 -3.15 1.74
C LEU A 401 25.61 -4.31 1.40
N LYS A 402 25.92 -5.20 2.37
CA LYS A 402 26.81 -6.36 2.16
C LYS A 402 26.33 -7.26 1.03
N ASP A 403 25.05 -7.60 1.04
CA ASP A 403 24.45 -8.49 0.04
C ASP A 403 23.80 -7.73 -1.12
N GLN A 404 24.42 -6.62 -1.56
CA GLN A 404 23.88 -5.85 -2.66
C GLN A 404 23.88 -6.65 -3.98
N ILE A 405 22.79 -6.52 -4.74
CA ILE A 405 22.71 -6.91 -6.14
C ILE A 405 23.50 -5.85 -6.93
N PRO A 406 24.52 -6.25 -7.72
CA PRO A 406 25.31 -5.30 -8.51
C PRO A 406 24.44 -4.54 -9.50
N THR A 407 24.67 -3.23 -9.61
CA THR A 407 23.89 -2.35 -10.49
C THR A 407 23.97 -2.77 -11.96
N TRP A 408 25.11 -3.29 -12.42
CA TRP A 408 25.26 -3.79 -13.79
C TRP A 408 24.35 -5.01 -14.07
N VAL A 409 24.14 -5.90 -13.09
CA VAL A 409 23.20 -7.04 -13.22
C VAL A 409 21.77 -6.52 -13.34
N ALA A 410 21.44 -5.48 -12.56
CA ALA A 410 20.13 -4.84 -12.63
C ALA A 410 19.87 -4.23 -14.01
N VAL A 411 20.81 -3.43 -14.51
CA VAL A 411 20.71 -2.77 -15.82
C VAL A 411 20.68 -3.81 -16.95
N ALA A 412 21.59 -4.78 -16.95
CA ALA A 412 21.64 -5.83 -17.97
C ALA A 412 20.35 -6.67 -17.98
N GLY A 413 19.87 -7.10 -16.82
CA GLY A 413 18.62 -7.85 -16.68
C GLY A 413 17.41 -7.06 -17.17
N TYR A 414 17.32 -5.77 -16.81
CA TYR A 414 16.28 -4.88 -17.31
C TYR A 414 16.34 -4.75 -18.83
N THR A 415 17.51 -4.46 -19.41
CA THR A 415 17.67 -4.29 -20.86
C THR A 415 17.35 -5.57 -21.64
N LEU A 416 17.75 -6.73 -21.12
CA LEU A 416 17.48 -8.02 -21.75
C LEU A 416 15.98 -8.34 -21.74
N LEU A 417 15.33 -8.22 -20.59
CA LEU A 417 13.89 -8.50 -20.47
C LEU A 417 13.04 -7.48 -21.22
N ALA A 418 13.45 -6.21 -21.23
CA ALA A 418 12.82 -5.19 -22.05
C ALA A 418 12.94 -5.51 -23.54
N ALA A 419 14.12 -5.92 -24.01
CA ALA A 419 14.33 -6.33 -25.40
C ALA A 419 13.48 -7.56 -25.78
N ILE A 420 13.44 -8.58 -24.92
CA ILE A 420 12.57 -9.76 -25.10
C ILE A 420 11.10 -9.34 -25.16
N SER A 421 10.67 -8.46 -24.26
CA SER A 421 9.29 -7.97 -24.23
C SER A 421 8.93 -7.19 -25.49
N ILE A 422 9.80 -6.29 -25.92
CA ILE A 422 9.63 -5.52 -27.16
C ILE A 422 9.57 -6.45 -28.38
N ALA A 423 10.35 -7.54 -28.40
CA ALA A 423 10.35 -8.50 -29.51
C ALA A 423 9.15 -9.46 -29.47
N THR A 424 8.75 -9.94 -28.30
CA THR A 424 7.74 -11.01 -28.14
C THR A 424 6.31 -10.47 -28.09
N ILE A 425 6.06 -9.27 -27.52
CA ILE A 425 4.70 -8.70 -27.48
C ILE A 425 4.11 -8.49 -28.90
N PRO A 426 4.84 -8.03 -29.93
CA PRO A 426 4.34 -7.98 -31.31
C PRO A 426 3.86 -9.34 -31.83
N HIS A 427 4.48 -10.44 -31.43
CA HIS A 427 4.05 -11.78 -31.83
C HIS A 427 2.83 -12.28 -31.05
N LEU A 428 2.65 -11.87 -29.79
CA LEU A 428 1.40 -12.12 -29.05
C LEU A 428 0.24 -11.22 -29.51
N HIS A 429 0.55 -10.10 -30.16
CA HIS A 429 -0.37 -9.09 -30.70
C HIS A 429 0.03 -8.68 -32.13
N PRO A 430 -0.13 -9.57 -33.13
CA PRO A 430 0.35 -9.33 -34.50
C PRO A 430 -0.27 -8.10 -35.20
N ALA A 431 -1.30 -7.48 -34.62
CA ALA A 431 -1.97 -6.29 -35.17
C ALA A 431 -1.54 -4.93 -34.54
N GLN A 432 -0.72 -4.85 -33.48
CA GLN A 432 -0.83 -3.70 -32.55
C GLN A 432 0.48 -2.96 -32.16
N MET A 433 1.63 -3.31 -32.72
CA MET A 433 2.93 -2.74 -32.31
C MET A 433 3.42 -1.56 -33.16
N LEU A 434 2.56 -0.57 -33.35
CA LEU A 434 2.98 0.78 -33.76
C LEU A 434 2.58 1.87 -32.75
N ALA A 435 1.94 1.53 -31.62
CA ALA A 435 1.03 2.47 -30.95
C ALA A 435 1.17 2.65 -29.42
N ILE A 436 2.37 2.64 -28.82
CA ILE A 436 2.42 2.64 -27.34
C ILE A 436 2.18 4.00 -26.67
N PHE A 437 2.35 5.16 -27.31
CA PHE A 437 1.88 6.43 -26.69
C PHE A 437 1.47 7.53 -27.68
N THR A 438 1.98 7.49 -28.91
CA THR A 438 1.78 8.57 -29.90
C THR A 438 0.84 8.19 -31.04
N ILE A 439 0.49 6.90 -31.18
CA ILE A 439 -0.27 6.39 -32.33
C ILE A 439 -1.57 5.67 -31.95
N GLY A 440 -1.92 5.41 -30.69
CA GLY A 440 -3.29 4.95 -30.37
C GLY A 440 -4.37 5.93 -30.85
N ALA A 441 -4.07 7.23 -30.74
CA ALA A 441 -4.83 8.32 -31.33
C ALA A 441 -4.61 8.51 -32.86
N TRP A 442 -3.57 7.91 -33.45
CA TRP A 442 -3.22 8.03 -34.89
C TRP A 442 -3.69 6.83 -35.72
N ALA A 443 -3.81 5.64 -35.11
CA ALA A 443 -4.34 4.41 -35.69
C ALA A 443 -5.88 4.42 -35.70
N GLY A 444 -6.52 5.11 -34.74
CA GLY A 444 -7.97 5.19 -34.64
C GLY A 444 -8.64 3.89 -34.18
N ALA A 445 -9.94 3.97 -33.87
CA ALA A 445 -10.71 2.82 -33.38
C ALA A 445 -10.80 1.70 -34.42
N SER A 446 -10.74 2.05 -35.70
CA SER A 446 -10.85 1.14 -36.84
C SER A 446 -9.62 0.25 -37.10
N ASN A 447 -8.57 0.32 -36.27
CA ASN A 447 -7.35 -0.50 -36.41
C ASN A 447 -6.95 -1.18 -35.08
N GLY A 448 -7.90 -1.49 -34.20
CA GLY A 448 -7.62 -2.20 -32.95
C GLY A 448 -6.98 -1.35 -31.83
N GLY A 449 -7.12 -0.01 -31.89
CA GLY A 449 -6.49 0.92 -30.94
C GLY A 449 -6.88 0.68 -29.48
N VAL A 450 -8.10 0.20 -29.20
CA VAL A 450 -8.58 -0.04 -27.83
C VAL A 450 -7.83 -1.20 -27.18
N LEU A 451 -7.64 -2.31 -27.91
CA LEU A 451 -6.86 -3.45 -27.43
C LEU A 451 -5.40 -3.07 -27.20
N ALA A 452 -4.81 -2.28 -28.10
CA ALA A 452 -3.44 -1.79 -27.95
C ALA A 452 -3.29 -0.94 -26.66
N GLY A 453 -4.25 -0.05 -26.40
CA GLY A 453 -4.29 0.76 -25.18
C GLY A 453 -4.40 -0.09 -23.91
N LEU A 454 -5.29 -1.10 -23.91
CA LEU A 454 -5.45 -2.02 -22.78
C LEU A 454 -4.19 -2.88 -22.55
N ALA A 455 -3.55 -3.36 -23.62
CA ALA A 455 -2.31 -4.12 -23.54
C ALA A 455 -1.15 -3.28 -22.99
N ALA A 456 -1.00 -2.04 -23.47
CA ALA A 456 0.00 -1.10 -22.97
C ALA A 456 -0.22 -0.75 -21.49
N CYS A 457 -1.48 -0.52 -21.10
CA CYS A 457 -1.86 -0.35 -19.70
C CYS A 457 -1.46 -1.58 -18.86
N GLY A 458 -1.65 -2.78 -19.39
CA GLY A 458 -1.26 -4.02 -18.71
C GLY A 458 0.24 -4.17 -18.49
N VAL A 459 1.05 -3.83 -19.49
CA VAL A 459 2.51 -3.79 -19.36
C VAL A 459 2.92 -2.82 -18.24
N MET A 460 2.39 -1.58 -18.29
CA MET A 460 2.72 -0.56 -17.30
C MET A 460 2.28 -0.92 -15.89
N MET A 461 1.06 -1.46 -15.72
CA MET A 461 0.57 -1.87 -14.40
C MET A 461 1.40 -3.00 -13.79
N ASN A 462 1.83 -3.99 -14.57
CA ASN A 462 2.70 -5.05 -14.04
C ASN A 462 4.08 -4.52 -13.65
N ILE A 463 4.69 -3.66 -14.47
CA ILE A 463 6.00 -3.06 -14.16
C ILE A 463 5.92 -2.25 -12.86
N VAL A 464 4.92 -1.36 -12.74
CA VAL A 464 4.78 -0.47 -11.58
C VAL A 464 4.38 -1.25 -10.33
N SER A 465 3.43 -2.19 -10.42
CA SER A 465 2.98 -2.99 -9.28
C SER A 465 4.12 -3.85 -8.73
N THR A 466 4.81 -4.60 -9.58
CA THR A 466 5.90 -5.49 -9.13
C THR A 466 7.08 -4.71 -8.55
N ALA A 467 7.40 -3.53 -9.10
CA ALA A 467 8.41 -2.64 -8.54
C ALA A 467 8.00 -2.07 -7.18
N SER A 468 6.73 -1.67 -7.02
CA SER A 468 6.15 -1.17 -5.76
C SER A 468 6.18 -2.24 -4.67
N ASP A 469 5.72 -3.45 -4.99
CA ASP A 469 5.68 -4.58 -4.04
C ASP A 469 7.08 -4.95 -3.58
N LEU A 470 8.04 -5.09 -4.52
CA LEU A 470 9.43 -5.40 -4.18
C LEU A 470 10.08 -4.31 -3.31
N MET A 471 9.72 -3.04 -3.49
CA MET A 471 10.23 -1.95 -2.64
C MET A 471 9.66 -2.00 -1.22
N GLN A 472 8.37 -2.32 -1.07
CA GLN A 472 7.76 -2.56 0.24
C GLN A 472 8.42 -3.75 0.93
N ASP A 473 8.69 -4.81 0.18
CA ASP A 473 9.37 -5.98 0.69
C ASP A 473 10.82 -5.61 1.08
N PHE A 474 11.58 -4.87 0.27
CA PHE A 474 12.90 -4.38 0.67
C PHE A 474 12.87 -3.59 1.99
N LYS A 475 11.81 -2.82 2.24
CA LYS A 475 11.62 -2.19 3.56
C LYS A 475 11.43 -3.23 4.66
N THR A 476 10.58 -4.22 4.43
CA THR A 476 10.36 -5.34 5.37
C THR A 476 11.68 -6.03 5.68
N GLY A 477 12.44 -6.41 4.66
CA GLY A 477 13.73 -7.09 4.81
C GLY A 477 14.79 -6.25 5.49
N TYR A 478 14.86 -4.95 5.21
CA TYR A 478 15.75 -4.05 5.94
C TYR A 478 15.47 -4.06 7.46
N LEU A 479 14.20 -4.10 7.85
CA LEU A 479 13.78 -4.13 9.25
C LEU A 479 13.82 -5.53 9.89
N THR A 480 13.85 -6.60 9.10
CA THR A 480 13.99 -7.99 9.59
C THR A 480 15.39 -8.57 9.39
N LEU A 481 16.35 -7.77 8.90
CA LEU A 481 17.69 -8.21 8.49
C LEU A 481 17.67 -9.34 7.45
N ALA A 482 16.67 -9.37 6.56
CA ALA A 482 16.67 -10.26 5.41
C ALA A 482 17.55 -9.68 4.29
N SER A 483 18.25 -10.55 3.58
CA SER A 483 19.20 -10.17 2.54
C SER A 483 18.46 -9.68 1.29
N PRO A 484 18.82 -8.53 0.69
CA PRO A 484 18.19 -8.05 -0.54
C PRO A 484 18.24 -9.05 -1.71
N ARG A 485 19.27 -9.91 -1.76
CA ARG A 485 19.36 -11.00 -2.74
C ARG A 485 18.29 -12.05 -2.52
N SER A 486 18.10 -12.49 -1.28
CA SER A 486 17.05 -13.44 -0.94
C SER A 486 15.68 -12.87 -1.30
N MET A 487 15.43 -11.60 -0.97
CA MET A 487 14.19 -10.92 -1.33
C MET A 487 13.94 -10.91 -2.84
N PHE A 488 14.94 -10.53 -3.62
CA PHE A 488 14.84 -10.50 -5.08
C PHE A 488 14.59 -11.88 -5.66
N VAL A 489 15.30 -12.91 -5.20
CA VAL A 489 15.09 -14.30 -5.66
C VAL A 489 13.70 -14.81 -5.28
N SER A 490 13.25 -14.54 -4.05
CA SER A 490 11.89 -14.88 -3.60
C SER A 490 10.82 -14.19 -4.43
N GLN A 491 11.04 -12.93 -4.81
CA GLN A 491 10.15 -12.18 -5.68
C GLN A 491 10.11 -12.79 -7.09
N VAL A 492 11.26 -13.12 -7.69
CA VAL A 492 11.34 -13.79 -9.00
C VAL A 492 10.57 -15.11 -8.99
N ILE A 493 10.77 -15.94 -7.97
CA ILE A 493 10.09 -17.25 -7.84
C ILE A 493 8.59 -17.05 -7.64
N GLY A 494 8.19 -16.15 -6.74
CA GLY A 494 6.78 -15.86 -6.49
C GLY A 494 6.07 -15.26 -7.70
N THR A 495 6.71 -14.35 -8.44
CA THR A 495 6.19 -13.83 -9.71
C THR A 495 6.04 -14.96 -10.75
N ALA A 496 7.03 -15.85 -10.89
CA ALA A 496 6.93 -16.99 -11.80
C ALA A 496 5.76 -17.92 -11.45
N MET A 497 5.57 -18.20 -10.16
CA MET A 497 4.42 -18.94 -9.65
C MET A 497 3.10 -18.21 -9.94
N GLY A 498 3.05 -16.89 -9.72
CA GLY A 498 1.89 -16.04 -9.99
C GLY A 498 1.49 -16.03 -11.47
N CYS A 499 2.46 -15.99 -12.39
CA CYS A 499 2.22 -16.05 -13.84
C CYS A 499 1.53 -17.35 -14.29
N VAL A 500 1.55 -18.41 -13.49
CA VAL A 500 0.84 -19.68 -13.77
C VAL A 500 -0.42 -19.79 -12.92
N ILE A 501 -0.31 -19.59 -11.61
CA ILE A 501 -1.40 -19.78 -10.66
C ILE A 501 -2.53 -18.79 -10.94
N ALA A 502 -2.25 -17.50 -11.14
CA ALA A 502 -3.28 -16.49 -11.30
C ALA A 502 -4.14 -16.70 -12.56
N PRO A 503 -3.58 -16.96 -13.77
CA PRO A 503 -4.38 -17.36 -14.93
C PRO A 503 -5.21 -18.61 -14.70
N CYS A 504 -4.67 -19.64 -14.04
CA CYS A 504 -5.40 -20.87 -13.74
C CYS A 504 -6.60 -20.59 -12.82
N VAL A 505 -6.40 -19.79 -11.78
CA VAL A 505 -7.48 -19.37 -10.86
C VAL A 505 -8.53 -18.57 -11.62
N PHE A 506 -8.14 -17.56 -12.41
CA PHE A 506 -9.09 -16.81 -13.23
C PHE A 506 -9.86 -17.71 -14.19
N TRP A 507 -9.19 -18.67 -14.84
CA TRP A 507 -9.82 -19.59 -15.77
C TRP A 507 -10.88 -20.46 -15.12
N VAL A 508 -10.69 -20.84 -13.84
CA VAL A 508 -11.72 -21.53 -13.05
C VAL A 508 -12.95 -20.64 -12.88
N PHE A 509 -12.80 -19.37 -12.48
CA PHE A 509 -13.93 -18.43 -12.39
C PHE A 509 -14.59 -18.21 -13.75
N PHE A 510 -13.79 -17.99 -14.79
CA PHE A 510 -14.27 -17.75 -16.15
C PHE A 510 -15.05 -18.93 -16.75
N LYS A 511 -14.76 -20.17 -16.32
CA LYS A 511 -15.49 -21.37 -16.75
C LYS A 511 -16.63 -21.75 -15.82
N ALA A 512 -16.59 -21.34 -14.56
CA ALA A 512 -17.63 -21.66 -13.58
C ALA A 512 -18.82 -20.70 -13.62
N PHE A 513 -18.62 -19.46 -14.08
CA PHE A 513 -19.65 -18.41 -14.09
C PHE A 513 -19.84 -17.84 -15.50
N ASP A 514 -20.96 -18.19 -16.14
CA ASP A 514 -21.30 -17.73 -17.50
C ASP A 514 -21.67 -16.23 -17.55
N ASP A 515 -22.05 -15.63 -16.41
CA ASP A 515 -22.41 -14.22 -16.24
C ASP A 515 -21.27 -13.35 -15.69
N LEU A 516 -20.04 -13.88 -15.67
CA LEU A 516 -18.87 -13.17 -15.20
C LEU A 516 -18.63 -11.90 -16.04
N GLY A 517 -18.51 -10.76 -15.37
CA GLY A 517 -18.32 -9.45 -15.99
C GLY A 517 -19.60 -8.71 -16.35
N ILE A 518 -20.78 -9.30 -16.15
CA ILE A 518 -22.07 -8.64 -16.42
C ILE A 518 -22.44 -7.75 -15.23
N THR A 519 -22.83 -6.51 -15.50
CA THR A 519 -23.29 -5.59 -14.45
C THR A 519 -24.47 -6.18 -13.68
N GLY A 520 -24.30 -6.36 -12.36
CA GLY A 520 -25.31 -6.94 -11.48
C GLY A 520 -25.13 -8.43 -11.17
N SER A 521 -24.21 -9.13 -11.83
CA SER A 521 -23.87 -10.52 -11.49
C SER A 521 -23.12 -10.62 -10.16
N GLU A 522 -22.84 -11.87 -9.73
CA GLU A 522 -22.00 -12.12 -8.55
C GLU A 522 -20.58 -11.55 -8.73
N TYR A 523 -20.05 -11.63 -9.96
CA TYR A 523 -18.70 -11.19 -10.32
C TYR A 523 -18.75 -10.14 -11.44
N PRO A 524 -19.16 -8.89 -11.15
CA PRO A 524 -19.39 -7.87 -12.17
C PRO A 524 -18.12 -7.29 -12.81
N ALA A 525 -16.93 -7.52 -12.23
CA ALA A 525 -15.64 -6.99 -12.69
C ALA A 525 -15.68 -5.47 -13.03
N PRO A 526 -16.03 -4.61 -12.06
CA PRO A 526 -16.37 -3.19 -12.33
C PRO A 526 -15.20 -2.40 -12.94
N ASN A 527 -13.96 -2.77 -12.61
CA ASN A 527 -12.79 -2.12 -13.16
C ASN A 527 -12.63 -2.42 -14.66
N ALA A 528 -12.99 -3.61 -15.15
CA ALA A 528 -12.80 -3.98 -16.56
C ALA A 528 -13.52 -3.04 -17.52
N LEU A 529 -14.76 -2.65 -17.19
CA LEU A 529 -15.51 -1.65 -17.94
C LEU A 529 -14.83 -0.29 -17.92
N ILE A 530 -14.39 0.17 -16.73
CA ILE A 530 -13.72 1.47 -16.58
C ILE A 530 -12.45 1.53 -17.43
N PHE A 531 -11.59 0.49 -17.36
CA PHE A 531 -10.36 0.44 -18.14
C PHE A 531 -10.63 0.39 -19.64
N ARG A 532 -11.66 -0.35 -20.09
CA ARG A 532 -12.07 -0.35 -21.51
C ARG A 532 -12.55 1.03 -21.95
N SER A 533 -13.42 1.69 -21.17
CA SER A 533 -13.89 3.04 -21.49
C SER A 533 -12.74 4.06 -21.52
N MET A 534 -11.73 3.94 -20.65
CA MET A 534 -10.53 4.79 -20.71
C MET A 534 -9.73 4.54 -21.99
N ALA A 535 -9.62 3.27 -22.44
CA ALA A 535 -8.93 2.93 -23.67
C ALA A 535 -9.69 3.44 -24.92
N ILE A 536 -11.02 3.36 -24.94
CA ILE A 536 -11.87 3.93 -25.99
C ILE A 536 -11.64 5.46 -26.07
N LEU A 537 -11.73 6.14 -24.94
CA LEU A 537 -11.52 7.59 -24.89
C LEU A 537 -10.10 7.99 -25.34
N GLY A 538 -9.09 7.16 -25.04
CA GLY A 538 -7.72 7.38 -25.51
C GLY A 538 -7.58 7.30 -27.04
N VAL A 539 -8.46 6.55 -27.71
CA VAL A 539 -8.48 6.39 -29.17
C VAL A 539 -9.33 7.46 -29.85
N GLU A 540 -10.47 7.84 -29.27
CA GLU A 540 -11.33 8.93 -29.77
C GLU A 540 -10.70 10.32 -29.57
N GLY A 541 -9.79 10.44 -28.62
CA GLY A 541 -9.05 11.66 -28.34
C GLY A 541 -9.78 12.63 -27.39
N PHE A 542 -9.12 13.76 -27.10
CA PHE A 542 -9.58 14.71 -26.07
C PHE A 542 -10.88 15.45 -26.42
N SER A 543 -11.39 15.34 -27.65
CA SER A 543 -12.67 15.93 -28.07
C SER A 543 -13.88 15.22 -27.46
N SER A 544 -13.74 13.97 -27.04
CA SER A 544 -14.80 13.21 -26.39
C SER A 544 -14.97 13.55 -24.90
N LEU A 545 -14.08 14.36 -24.32
CA LEU A 545 -14.17 14.80 -22.92
C LEU A 545 -15.28 15.85 -22.71
N PRO A 546 -15.94 15.84 -21.55
CA PRO A 546 -16.96 16.83 -21.24
C PRO A 546 -16.38 18.26 -21.19
N LYS A 547 -17.24 19.27 -21.38
CA LYS A 547 -16.81 20.66 -21.59
C LYS A 547 -15.92 21.15 -20.45
N HIS A 548 -14.90 21.95 -20.78
CA HIS A 548 -13.94 22.50 -19.81
C HIS A 548 -13.10 21.47 -19.03
N CYS A 549 -13.30 20.15 -19.20
CA CYS A 549 -12.53 19.12 -18.51
C CYS A 549 -11.03 19.26 -18.81
N LEU A 550 -10.66 19.42 -20.08
CA LEU A 550 -9.27 19.61 -20.49
C LEU A 550 -8.67 20.90 -19.95
N THR A 551 -9.43 22.00 -19.93
CA THR A 551 -8.99 23.27 -19.34
C THR A 551 -8.68 23.11 -17.86
N LEU A 552 -9.54 22.43 -17.10
CA LEU A 552 -9.29 22.13 -15.70
C LEU A 552 -8.05 21.25 -15.52
N CYS A 553 -7.85 20.24 -16.38
CA CYS A 553 -6.65 19.42 -16.36
C CYS A 553 -5.38 20.27 -16.50
N TYR A 554 -5.34 21.21 -17.45
CA TYR A 554 -4.18 22.11 -17.61
C TYR A 554 -3.95 23.00 -16.39
N VAL A 555 -5.03 23.54 -15.79
CA VAL A 555 -4.93 24.37 -14.58
C VAL A 555 -4.36 23.57 -13.41
N PHE A 556 -4.87 22.36 -13.17
CA PHE A 556 -4.42 21.51 -12.07
C PHE A 556 -3.02 20.94 -12.29
N PHE A 557 -2.65 20.64 -13.53
CA PHE A 557 -1.29 20.27 -13.91
C PHE A 557 -0.29 21.41 -13.61
N ALA A 558 -0.60 22.63 -14.03
CA ALA A 558 0.23 23.80 -13.76
C ALA A 558 0.28 24.12 -12.25
N ALA A 559 -0.83 23.99 -11.53
CA ALA A 559 -0.89 24.15 -10.09
C ALA A 559 0.00 23.13 -9.36
N ALA A 560 0.00 21.86 -9.78
CA ALA A 560 0.86 20.84 -9.18
C ALA A 560 2.36 21.15 -9.36
N ILE A 561 2.74 21.63 -10.54
CA ILE A 561 4.12 22.11 -10.81
C ILE A 561 4.45 23.31 -9.91
N LEU A 562 3.54 24.30 -9.84
CA LEU A 562 3.75 25.51 -9.05
C LEU A 562 3.87 25.22 -7.55
N ILE A 563 3.01 24.36 -7.00
CA ILE A 563 3.05 23.98 -5.58
C ILE A 563 4.40 23.36 -5.24
N ASN A 564 4.91 22.45 -6.08
CA ASN A 564 6.22 21.85 -5.86
C ASN A 564 7.37 22.86 -6.03
N ALA A 565 7.30 23.73 -7.04
CA ALA A 565 8.29 24.79 -7.22
C ALA A 565 8.36 25.73 -6.02
N VAL A 566 7.20 26.20 -5.54
CA VAL A 566 7.13 27.03 -4.33
C VAL A 566 7.71 26.27 -3.15
N ARG A 567 7.33 25.00 -2.96
CA ARG A 567 7.82 24.16 -1.86
C ARG A 567 9.34 24.02 -1.81
N ASP A 568 9.99 23.95 -2.97
CA ASP A 568 11.44 23.85 -3.07
C ASP A 568 12.17 25.19 -2.90
N ILE A 569 11.53 26.30 -3.26
CA ILE A 569 12.08 27.65 -3.10
C ILE A 569 11.95 28.13 -1.66
N VAL A 570 10.86 27.79 -0.98
CA VAL A 570 10.65 28.23 0.41
C VAL A 570 11.51 27.42 1.39
N GLY A 571 11.94 28.06 2.48
CA GLY A 571 12.75 27.39 3.50
C GLY A 571 12.05 26.18 4.13
N LYS A 572 12.84 25.22 4.67
CA LYS A 572 12.36 23.94 5.24
C LYS A 572 11.19 24.07 6.22
N LYS A 573 11.11 25.18 6.98
CA LYS A 573 10.03 25.45 7.94
C LYS A 573 8.70 25.76 7.28
N VAL A 574 8.69 26.42 6.12
CA VAL A 574 7.46 26.75 5.38
C VAL A 574 7.08 25.58 4.46
N ALA A 575 8.09 24.92 3.86
CA ALA A 575 7.90 23.75 3.02
C ALA A 575 7.18 22.58 3.72
N SER A 576 7.25 22.49 5.05
CA SER A 576 6.54 21.47 5.84
C SER A 576 5.04 21.69 5.95
N PHE A 577 4.53 22.89 5.63
CA PHE A 577 3.10 23.21 5.63
C PHE A 577 2.47 23.18 4.24
N ILE A 578 3.28 23.16 3.19
CA ILE A 578 2.79 23.12 1.81
C ILE A 578 2.38 21.69 1.48
N PRO A 579 1.12 21.45 1.06
CA PRO A 579 0.62 20.12 0.78
C PRO A 579 1.30 19.52 -0.46
N LEU A 580 1.25 18.19 -0.54
CA LEU A 580 1.82 17.40 -1.63
C LEU A 580 0.76 17.19 -2.72
N PRO A 581 0.95 17.71 -3.95
CA PRO A 581 -0.03 17.55 -5.02
C PRO A 581 -0.36 16.09 -5.33
N MET A 582 0.65 15.21 -5.32
CA MET A 582 0.43 13.77 -5.50
C MET A 582 -0.50 13.17 -4.44
N ALA A 583 -0.34 13.55 -3.16
CA ALA A 583 -1.21 13.07 -2.09
C ALA A 583 -2.62 13.69 -2.20
N MET A 584 -2.72 14.97 -2.57
CA MET A 584 -4.00 15.64 -2.81
C MET A 584 -4.81 15.04 -3.95
N ALA A 585 -4.16 14.40 -4.94
CA ALA A 585 -4.83 13.83 -6.10
C ALA A 585 -5.54 12.50 -5.80
N ILE A 586 -5.08 11.73 -4.79
CA ILE A 586 -5.63 10.40 -4.49
C ILE A 586 -7.15 10.45 -4.15
N PRO A 587 -7.63 11.39 -3.30
CA PRO A 587 -9.04 11.48 -2.96
C PRO A 587 -9.93 11.93 -4.11
N PHE A 588 -9.40 12.65 -5.12
CA PHE A 588 -10.18 13.07 -6.29
C PHE A 588 -10.83 11.88 -6.98
N TYR A 589 -10.14 10.74 -6.99
CA TYR A 589 -10.62 9.48 -7.55
C TYR A 589 -11.30 8.59 -6.51
N LEU A 590 -10.67 8.36 -5.35
CA LEU A 590 -11.10 7.32 -4.40
C LEU A 590 -12.24 7.73 -3.46
N GLY A 591 -12.43 9.01 -3.17
CA GLY A 591 -13.38 9.47 -2.14
C GLY A 591 -12.70 10.14 -0.95
N SER A 592 -13.50 10.74 -0.07
CA SER A 592 -12.98 11.44 1.12
C SER A 592 -12.93 10.57 2.38
N PHE A 593 -13.72 9.50 2.46
CA PHE A 593 -13.90 8.68 3.67
C PHE A 593 -12.57 8.20 4.28
N PHE A 594 -11.71 7.56 3.51
CA PHE A 594 -10.45 7.00 4.03
C PHE A 594 -9.48 8.08 4.55
N THR A 595 -9.57 9.32 4.04
CA THR A 595 -8.70 10.42 4.51
C THR A 595 -9.07 10.88 5.92
N ILE A 596 -10.35 10.78 6.28
CA ILE A 596 -10.87 11.13 7.60
C ILE A 596 -10.31 10.13 8.62
N ASP A 597 -10.38 8.85 8.30
CA ASP A 597 -9.82 7.77 9.12
C ASP A 597 -8.30 7.91 9.31
N MET A 598 -7.56 8.22 8.24
CA MET A 598 -6.12 8.49 8.34
C MET A 598 -5.81 9.74 9.20
N CYS A 599 -6.62 10.79 9.09
CA CYS A 599 -6.47 11.99 9.92
C CYS A 599 -6.74 11.70 11.40
N LEU A 600 -7.74 10.86 11.72
CA LEU A 600 -8.01 10.41 13.08
C LEU A 600 -6.80 9.66 13.66
N GLY A 601 -6.19 8.75 12.89
CA GLY A 601 -4.97 8.07 13.29
C GLY A 601 -3.83 9.02 13.63
N SER A 602 -3.61 10.02 12.79
CA SER A 602 -2.62 11.07 13.06
C SER A 602 -2.96 11.90 14.30
N LEU A 603 -4.24 12.23 14.51
CA LEU A 603 -4.67 12.97 15.69
C LEU A 603 -4.41 12.16 16.98
N ILE A 604 -4.72 10.86 16.98
CA ILE A 604 -4.45 9.96 18.10
C ILE A 604 -2.96 9.96 18.44
N LEU A 605 -2.09 9.80 17.43
CA LEU A 605 -0.64 9.80 17.67
C LEU A 605 -0.15 11.18 18.14
N PHE A 606 -0.64 12.27 17.55
CA PHE A 606 -0.27 13.63 17.92
C PHE A 606 -0.62 13.93 19.38
N VAL A 607 -1.84 13.60 19.81
CA VAL A 607 -2.28 13.76 21.21
C VAL A 607 -1.42 12.89 22.13
N TRP A 608 -1.13 11.65 21.74
CA TRP A 608 -0.27 10.77 22.53
C TRP A 608 1.17 11.31 22.65
N GLU A 609 1.74 11.87 21.59
CA GLU A 609 3.06 12.51 21.60
C GLU A 609 3.11 13.74 22.51
N LYS A 610 2.00 14.48 22.62
CA LYS A 610 1.86 15.63 23.53
C LYS A 610 1.78 15.20 24.99
N ILE A 611 1.14 14.06 25.28
CA ILE A 611 1.00 13.53 26.65
C ILE A 611 2.30 12.84 27.10
N ASP A 612 2.82 11.91 26.29
CA ASP A 612 4.00 11.11 26.62
C ASP A 612 4.78 10.75 25.34
N LYS A 613 5.68 11.65 24.95
CA LYS A 613 6.53 11.51 23.76
C LYS A 613 7.37 10.23 23.78
N ALA A 614 7.82 9.79 24.97
CA ALA A 614 8.68 8.61 25.09
C ALA A 614 7.89 7.33 24.83
N LYS A 615 6.68 7.20 25.41
CA LYS A 615 5.79 6.06 25.14
C LYS A 615 5.23 6.09 23.73
N ALA A 616 4.82 7.24 23.21
CA ALA A 616 4.31 7.35 21.84
C ALA A 616 5.36 6.87 20.82
N LYS A 617 6.63 7.30 20.97
CA LYS A 617 7.72 6.84 20.09
C LYS A 617 8.03 5.35 20.26
N ALA A 618 7.87 4.79 21.46
CA ALA A 618 8.16 3.39 21.74
C ALA A 618 7.02 2.43 21.30
N PHE A 619 5.76 2.82 21.46
CA PHE A 619 4.61 1.95 21.26
C PHE A 619 3.74 2.34 20.07
N GLY A 620 3.79 3.58 19.59
CA GLY A 620 3.01 4.08 18.46
C GLY A 620 3.09 3.18 17.23
N PRO A 621 4.30 2.84 16.73
CA PRO A 621 4.45 1.91 15.61
C PRO A 621 3.87 0.53 15.87
N ALA A 622 3.99 0.00 17.10
CA ALA A 622 3.45 -1.31 17.48
C ALA A 622 1.91 -1.31 17.56
N VAL A 623 1.31 -0.24 18.09
CA VAL A 623 -0.15 -0.04 18.13
C VAL A 623 -0.71 0.09 16.72
N ALA A 624 -0.12 0.96 15.91
CA ALA A 624 -0.53 1.17 14.54
C ALA A 624 -0.39 -0.11 13.69
N SER A 625 0.73 -0.82 13.84
CA SER A 625 0.91 -2.14 13.20
C SER A 625 -0.15 -3.12 13.68
N GLY A 626 -0.48 -3.16 14.97
CA GLY A 626 -1.55 -4.00 15.51
C GLY A 626 -2.90 -3.73 14.86
N LEU A 627 -3.28 -2.45 14.69
CA LEU A 627 -4.52 -2.05 13.99
C LEU A 627 -4.51 -2.51 12.52
N ILE A 628 -3.46 -2.18 11.76
CA ILE A 628 -3.34 -2.60 10.35
C ILE A 628 -3.36 -4.13 10.23
N CYS A 629 -2.68 -4.83 11.13
CA CYS A 629 -2.58 -6.28 11.08
C CYS A 629 -3.90 -6.98 11.41
N GLY A 630 -4.62 -6.52 12.44
CA GLY A 630 -5.84 -7.19 12.89
C GLY A 630 -6.96 -7.09 11.89
N ASP A 631 -7.21 -5.88 11.37
CA ASP A 631 -8.19 -5.65 10.32
C ASP A 631 -7.77 -6.34 9.01
N GLY A 632 -6.50 -6.18 8.61
CA GLY A 632 -5.95 -6.85 7.43
C GLY A 632 -6.06 -8.39 7.46
N ILE A 633 -5.97 -9.01 8.64
CA ILE A 633 -6.12 -10.47 8.79
C ILE A 633 -7.59 -10.90 8.83
N TRP A 634 -8.51 -10.06 9.32
CA TRP A 634 -9.95 -10.35 9.26
C TRP A 634 -10.47 -10.47 7.82
N THR A 635 -9.85 -9.75 6.88
CA THR A 635 -10.23 -9.83 5.46
C THR A 635 -10.13 -11.25 4.88
N LEU A 636 -9.25 -12.10 5.42
CA LEU A 636 -9.12 -13.50 5.00
C LEU A 636 -10.36 -14.34 5.37
N PRO A 637 -10.75 -14.52 6.66
CA PRO A 637 -12.00 -15.21 7.01
C PRO A 637 -13.22 -14.64 6.30
N ALA A 638 -13.36 -13.31 6.23
CA ALA A 638 -14.48 -12.68 5.54
C ALA A 638 -14.53 -13.08 4.05
N SER A 639 -13.39 -13.13 3.38
CA SER A 639 -13.32 -13.57 1.97
C SER A 639 -13.63 -15.05 1.81
N VAL A 640 -13.19 -15.91 2.74
CA VAL A 640 -13.50 -17.35 2.74
C VAL A 640 -15.00 -17.58 2.99
N LEU A 641 -15.60 -16.86 3.93
CA LEU A 641 -17.05 -16.91 4.19
C LEU A 641 -17.84 -16.46 2.96
N ALA A 642 -17.39 -15.38 2.30
CA ALA A 642 -17.98 -14.93 1.05
C ALA A 642 -17.82 -15.96 -0.08
N LEU A 643 -16.67 -16.67 -0.18
CA LEU A 643 -16.48 -17.80 -1.11
C LEU A 643 -17.43 -18.96 -0.81
N ALA A 644 -17.73 -19.21 0.46
CA ALA A 644 -18.67 -20.24 0.89
C ALA A 644 -20.15 -19.83 0.76
N GLY A 645 -20.46 -18.64 0.20
CA GLY A 645 -21.82 -18.13 0.07
C GLY A 645 -22.47 -17.68 1.39
N VAL A 646 -21.69 -17.55 2.46
CA VAL A 646 -22.18 -17.10 3.76
C VAL A 646 -22.36 -15.58 3.72
N LYS A 647 -23.63 -15.15 3.76
CA LYS A 647 -23.97 -13.73 3.88
C LYS A 647 -23.91 -13.28 5.34
N PRO A 648 -23.49 -12.03 5.62
CA PRO A 648 -23.66 -11.48 6.95
C PRO A 648 -25.13 -11.45 7.36
N PRO A 649 -25.42 -11.55 8.67
CA PRO A 649 -26.79 -11.73 9.16
C PRO A 649 -27.62 -10.45 9.20
N ILE A 650 -27.00 -9.29 9.39
CA ILE A 650 -27.73 -8.02 9.57
C ILE A 650 -27.33 -7.05 8.46
N CYS A 651 -28.31 -6.36 7.86
CA CYS A 651 -28.05 -5.15 7.07
C CYS A 651 -28.44 -3.94 7.91
N MET A 652 -27.45 -3.13 8.29
CA MET A 652 -27.70 -1.84 8.94
C MET A 652 -27.67 -0.72 7.90
N LYS A 653 -28.82 -0.09 7.62
CA LYS A 653 -28.93 1.07 6.72
C LYS A 653 -29.22 2.35 7.50
N PHE A 654 -28.66 3.45 7.02
CA PHE A 654 -28.87 4.78 7.59
C PHE A 654 -29.67 5.63 6.62
N LEU A 655 -30.93 5.88 6.95
CA LEU A 655 -31.87 6.59 6.07
C LEU A 655 -32.28 7.93 6.68
N SER A 656 -32.81 8.81 5.83
CA SER A 656 -33.45 10.05 6.30
C SER A 656 -34.64 9.74 7.22
N ARG A 657 -34.95 10.65 8.14
CA ARG A 657 -36.12 10.49 9.03
C ARG A 657 -37.41 10.24 8.24
N ALA A 658 -37.62 10.99 7.15
CA ALA A 658 -38.80 10.83 6.31
C ALA A 658 -38.86 9.45 5.64
N THR A 659 -37.71 8.93 5.20
CA THR A 659 -37.63 7.57 4.63
C THR A 659 -37.85 6.52 5.71
N ASN A 660 -37.25 6.67 6.90
CA ASN A 660 -37.48 5.76 8.02
C ASN A 660 -38.96 5.70 8.41
N THR A 661 -39.66 6.84 8.52
CA THR A 661 -41.10 6.83 8.81
C THR A 661 -41.91 6.07 7.76
N LYS A 662 -41.52 6.15 6.47
CA LYS A 662 -42.16 5.36 5.41
C LYS A 662 -41.87 3.86 5.54
N VAL A 663 -40.63 3.50 5.87
CA VAL A 663 -40.22 2.11 6.09
C VAL A 663 -40.90 1.53 7.33
N ASP A 664 -40.94 2.25 8.44
CA ASP A 664 -41.63 1.85 9.67
C ASP A 664 -43.12 1.64 9.42
N LYS A 665 -43.75 2.52 8.64
CA LYS A 665 -45.16 2.36 8.23
C LYS A 665 -45.38 1.15 7.32
N TYR A 666 -44.40 0.81 6.48
CA TYR A 666 -44.46 -0.37 5.61
C TYR A 666 -44.24 -1.67 6.38
N LEU A 667 -43.36 -1.67 7.38
CA LEU A 667 -43.03 -2.85 8.20
C LEU A 667 -44.04 -3.10 9.34
N GLY A 668 -44.67 -2.05 9.85
CA GLY A 668 -45.71 -2.13 10.88
C GLY A 668 -47.15 -2.17 10.35
N GLY A 669 -47.31 -2.27 9.03
CA GLY A 669 -48.61 -2.33 8.33
C GLY A 669 -49.09 -3.75 8.08
#